data_AF-A0A673BT46-F1
#
_entry.id   AF-A0A673BT46-F1
#
_cell.length_a   1.000
_cell.length_b   1.000
_cell.length_c   1.000
_cell.angle_alpha   90.00
_cell.angle_beta   90.00
_cell.angle_gamma   90.00
#
_symmetry.space_group_name_H-M   'P 1'
#
loop_
_entity.id
_entity.type
_entity.pdbx_description
1 polymer ?
#
loop_
_entity_poly.entity_id
_entity_poly.type
_entity_poly.pdbx_seq_one_letter_code
_entity_poly.pdbx_strand_id
1 'polypeptide(L)'
;MTYDDVTHLTAKIKPKQQRVELEMAIDAMSPNYCRSKGEQIALNVDGTSYDETNTYSAKMMDKQTFSSIQATTNTSRYAAAVFRKGELHVTPLTGILQMRPSFSYLDKADNKTREREATNEGTFFCFYFFHFFTRTVRFARPESEQARQRRIQSYEFLQKKQAEEPWIHLRYHGVKDGRSEHEKQYLFCQSVDTSENSELVKSPKEYLAMLMPPLTEEKVVKPVGPSNVLSMAQLRTLPLGEQVKTLMKNVKVMPFANLMGLLASGTDSTAVLRCIQQVALLVQGNWVVKSDVLYPKNTCSPHSGVPAEVLCRGRDFVMWRFTLERSVMRKEVASIIKLPPEDVKEFLEHVAVPRVNRGWEFLLPTDVDFIKKHPDVAHRQNMLWLGIQSKLEKVFVFSKEDFILCKPGVSNMHPGGQMHPTKGSNPAPGLNLQSVKIPQSRLVCIKQEPISDREDEPMDTSSCLLNGSVNGFPGAASPSFDHANGNRAGPAPELQDFVNKTFRKHFVLTLSEFKRLFNLHLASMPAGQVVIQSLSDRILQDAILLNHCRQIPVPFPAQTTAAPDEQKVFGLWETGEDFDKHRRLLYDLFSKNYRIRRTMLQAKLAQELSEPSKEDMDRLLRECCMSQAGMWYLKGTIQS
;
A
#
# COMPACT_ATOMS: atom_id res chain seq x y z
N MET A 1 -13.85 -4.26 43.42
CA MET A 1 -13.28 -4.23 44.78
C MET A 1 -12.06 -3.34 44.75
N THR A 2 -11.88 -2.48 45.73
CA THR A 2 -10.66 -1.68 45.94
C THR A 2 -9.92 -2.19 47.18
N TYR A 3 -8.71 -1.68 47.44
CA TYR A 3 -7.89 -2.07 48.58
C TYR A 3 -7.83 -0.98 49.67
N ASP A 4 -8.72 0.03 49.60
CA ASP A 4 -8.63 1.26 50.41
C ASP A 4 -8.84 1.02 51.91
N ASP A 5 -9.59 -0.02 52.25
CA ASP A 5 -9.92 -0.45 53.62
C ASP A 5 -9.09 -1.67 54.06
N VAL A 6 -8.05 -2.05 53.29
CA VAL A 6 -7.15 -3.17 53.61
C VAL A 6 -5.86 -2.64 54.25
N THR A 7 -5.49 -3.19 55.41
CA THR A 7 -4.24 -2.82 56.11
C THR A 7 -3.02 -3.19 55.28
N HIS A 8 -2.28 -2.18 54.81
CA HIS A 8 -1.00 -2.37 54.12
C HIS A 8 0.12 -2.48 55.18
N LEU A 9 0.87 -3.58 55.16
CA LEU A 9 1.91 -3.90 56.15
C LEU A 9 3.27 -3.33 55.77
N THR A 10 3.71 -3.57 54.51
CA THR A 10 4.96 -3.01 53.99
C THR A 10 4.81 -2.59 52.53
N ALA A 11 5.63 -1.62 52.11
CA ALA A 11 5.82 -1.23 50.72
C ALA A 11 7.32 -1.11 50.44
N LYS A 12 7.78 -1.63 49.30
CA LYS A 12 9.20 -1.66 48.91
C LYS A 12 9.33 -1.29 47.43
N ILE A 13 10.38 -0.57 47.06
CA ILE A 13 10.66 -0.18 45.67
C ILE A 13 12.13 -0.39 45.27
N LYS A 14 12.36 -0.78 44.02
CA LYS A 14 13.64 -0.65 43.29
C LYS A 14 13.45 0.42 42.21
N PRO A 15 13.92 1.67 42.41
CA PRO A 15 13.54 2.80 41.55
C PRO A 15 14.08 2.71 40.11
N LYS A 16 15.29 2.16 39.90
CA LYS A 16 15.90 2.06 38.55
C LYS A 16 15.27 0.94 37.72
N GLN A 17 14.88 -0.15 38.37
CA GLN A 17 14.07 -1.23 37.77
C GLN A 17 12.57 -0.92 37.67
N GLN A 18 12.10 0.16 38.30
CA GLN A 18 10.68 0.45 38.50
C GLN A 18 9.90 -0.76 39.07
N ARG A 19 10.48 -1.49 40.04
CA ARG A 19 9.81 -2.65 40.67
C ARG A 19 9.27 -2.27 42.04
N VAL A 20 7.97 -2.47 42.26
CA VAL A 20 7.29 -2.29 43.54
C VAL A 20 6.84 -3.65 44.10
N GLU A 21 6.94 -3.81 45.41
CA GLU A 21 6.40 -4.93 46.17
C GLU A 21 5.56 -4.38 47.33
N LEU A 22 4.36 -4.93 47.54
CA LEU A 22 3.45 -4.56 48.63
C LEU A 22 3.09 -5.82 49.42
N GLU A 23 3.05 -5.71 50.75
CA GLU A 23 2.49 -6.74 51.63
C GLU A 23 1.19 -6.20 52.24
N MET A 24 0.07 -6.89 51.99
CA MET A 24 -1.26 -6.55 52.52
C MET A 24 -1.68 -7.59 53.56
N ALA A 25 -2.32 -7.18 54.65
CA ALA A 25 -2.85 -8.11 55.64
C ALA A 25 -4.08 -8.88 55.11
N ILE A 26 -4.26 -10.11 55.57
CA ILE A 26 -5.45 -10.93 55.35
C ILE A 26 -6.19 -11.07 56.70
N ASP A 27 -7.50 -10.80 56.72
CA ASP A 27 -8.31 -11.08 57.90
C ASP A 27 -8.57 -12.59 58.05
N ALA A 28 -7.81 -13.23 58.95
CA ALA A 28 -7.99 -14.63 59.33
C ALA A 28 -9.21 -14.90 60.24
N MET A 29 -9.88 -13.85 60.71
CA MET A 29 -11.13 -13.94 61.48
C MET A 29 -12.37 -13.96 60.57
N SER A 30 -12.26 -13.46 59.35
CA SER A 30 -13.32 -13.46 58.33
C SER A 30 -13.90 -14.85 58.06
N PRO A 31 -15.23 -14.99 57.88
CA PRO A 31 -15.86 -16.27 57.50
C PRO A 31 -15.43 -16.76 56.11
N ASN A 32 -14.80 -15.91 55.29
CA ASN A 32 -14.25 -16.31 53.99
C ASN A 32 -12.87 -17.00 54.10
N TYR A 33 -12.25 -17.03 55.28
CA TYR A 33 -10.90 -17.56 55.48
C TYR A 33 -10.92 -18.97 56.12
N CYS A 34 -10.45 -19.98 55.38
CA CYS A 34 -10.35 -21.35 55.87
C CYS A 34 -9.09 -21.54 56.74
N ARG A 35 -9.23 -21.38 58.06
CA ARG A 35 -8.11 -21.41 59.03
C ARG A 35 -7.22 -22.64 58.90
N SER A 36 -7.79 -23.85 58.90
CA SER A 36 -7.02 -25.11 58.79
C SER A 36 -6.15 -25.18 57.52
N LYS A 37 -6.57 -24.56 56.41
CA LYS A 37 -5.76 -24.46 55.19
C LYS A 37 -4.71 -23.35 55.30
N GLY A 38 -5.03 -22.24 55.96
CA GLY A 38 -4.09 -21.17 56.26
C GLY A 38 -2.95 -21.60 57.20
N GLU A 39 -3.27 -22.41 58.21
CA GLU A 39 -2.32 -23.09 59.11
C GLU A 39 -1.42 -24.06 58.33
N GLN A 40 -2.01 -24.91 57.47
CA GLN A 40 -1.25 -25.84 56.63
C GLN A 40 -0.26 -25.11 55.68
N ILE A 41 -0.69 -24.00 55.07
CA ILE A 41 0.18 -23.20 54.20
C ILE A 41 1.34 -22.60 55.01
N ALA A 42 1.06 -21.99 56.17
CA ALA A 42 2.12 -21.45 57.02
C ALA A 42 3.10 -22.55 57.52
N LEU A 43 2.59 -23.72 57.91
CA LEU A 43 3.40 -24.87 58.34
C LEU A 43 4.29 -25.42 57.21
N ASN A 44 3.84 -25.37 55.96
CA ASN A 44 4.64 -25.80 54.81
C ASN A 44 5.74 -24.79 54.47
N VAL A 45 5.46 -23.48 54.58
CA VAL A 45 6.40 -22.39 54.23
C VAL A 45 7.43 -22.15 55.32
N ASP A 46 6.98 -22.01 56.56
CA ASP A 46 7.81 -21.59 57.70
C ASP A 46 8.18 -22.76 58.62
N GLY A 47 7.43 -23.87 58.58
CA GLY A 47 7.77 -25.07 59.34
C GLY A 47 7.31 -25.03 60.80
N THR A 48 7.94 -25.88 61.62
CA THR A 48 7.61 -26.05 63.04
C THR A 48 8.43 -25.14 63.96
N SER A 49 9.56 -24.61 63.50
CA SER A 49 10.43 -23.71 64.24
C SER A 49 9.84 -22.30 64.39
N TYR A 50 10.22 -21.63 65.48
CA TYR A 50 9.97 -20.21 65.70
C TYR A 50 11.27 -19.45 65.40
N ASP A 51 11.50 -19.16 64.12
CA ASP A 51 12.63 -18.35 63.67
C ASP A 51 12.15 -16.92 63.40
N GLU A 52 12.96 -15.90 63.74
CA GLU A 52 12.64 -14.48 63.46
C GLU A 52 12.53 -14.17 61.95
N THR A 53 12.95 -15.10 61.10
CA THR A 53 12.89 -15.03 59.63
C THR A 53 11.60 -15.63 59.02
N ASN A 54 10.69 -16.13 59.86
CA ASN A 54 9.42 -16.71 59.41
C ASN A 54 8.59 -15.72 58.58
N THR A 55 7.99 -16.23 57.50
CA THR A 55 7.19 -15.45 56.54
C THR A 55 5.91 -14.94 57.16
N TYR A 56 5.21 -15.77 57.93
CA TYR A 56 3.92 -15.50 58.55
C TYR A 56 4.06 -15.51 60.08
N SER A 57 3.65 -14.42 60.73
CA SER A 57 3.87 -14.24 62.17
C SER A 57 2.84 -15.00 63.02
N ALA A 58 1.60 -15.10 62.54
CA ALA A 58 0.49 -15.71 63.27
C ALA A 58 0.39 -17.24 63.13
N LYS A 59 1.39 -17.93 62.54
CA LYS A 59 1.33 -19.35 62.13
C LYS A 59 0.12 -19.71 61.24
N MET A 60 -0.43 -18.70 60.56
CA MET A 60 -1.48 -18.75 59.57
C MET A 60 -1.07 -17.81 58.43
N MET A 61 -1.56 -18.01 57.21
CA MET A 61 -1.36 -17.09 56.09
C MET A 61 -2.00 -15.70 56.34
N ASP A 62 -1.32 -14.88 57.14
CA ASP A 62 -1.76 -13.58 57.67
C ASP A 62 -1.57 -12.40 56.70
N LYS A 63 -0.91 -12.62 55.56
CA LYS A 63 -0.64 -11.60 54.55
C LYS A 63 -0.59 -12.14 53.12
N GLN A 64 -0.80 -11.25 52.16
CA GLN A 64 -0.60 -11.47 50.74
C GLN A 64 0.46 -10.50 50.19
N THR A 65 1.49 -11.03 49.52
CA THR A 65 2.48 -10.22 48.81
C THR A 65 2.04 -10.00 47.37
N PHE A 66 2.12 -8.75 46.89
CA PHE A 66 1.91 -8.37 45.49
C PHE A 66 3.23 -7.86 44.91
N SER A 67 3.65 -8.38 43.75
CA SER A 67 4.81 -7.88 43.00
C SER A 67 4.35 -7.17 41.74
N SER A 68 4.97 -6.05 41.41
CA SER A 68 4.77 -5.36 40.13
C SER A 68 5.43 -6.09 38.96
N ILE A 69 4.84 -5.95 37.77
CA ILE A 69 5.51 -6.12 36.47
C ILE A 69 5.41 -4.78 35.72
N GLN A 70 6.51 -4.33 35.10
CA GLN A 70 6.51 -3.11 34.28
C GLN A 70 5.66 -3.35 33.01
N ALA A 71 4.63 -2.53 32.80
CA ALA A 71 3.69 -2.74 31.70
C ALA A 71 4.18 -2.18 30.35
N THR A 72 5.06 -1.17 30.38
CA THR A 72 5.71 -0.63 29.18
C THR A 72 7.05 0.03 29.53
N THR A 73 8.01 -0.03 28.61
CA THR A 73 9.36 0.57 28.76
C THR A 73 9.42 2.04 28.35
N ASN A 74 8.40 2.56 27.66
CA ASN A 74 8.33 3.96 27.26
C ASN A 74 6.99 4.56 27.70
N THR A 75 7.05 5.47 28.66
CA THR A 75 5.89 6.16 29.24
C THR A 75 5.67 7.58 28.71
N SER A 76 6.53 8.14 27.85
CA SER A 76 6.48 9.57 27.49
C SER A 76 5.21 10.01 26.76
N ARG A 77 4.46 9.06 26.19
CA ARG A 77 3.15 9.26 25.55
C ARG A 77 1.94 9.11 26.51
N TYR A 78 2.17 8.90 27.80
CA TYR A 78 1.12 8.73 28.80
C TYR A 78 1.26 9.77 29.92
N ALA A 79 0.13 10.34 30.32
CA ALA A 79 0.03 11.30 31.40
C ALA A 79 -1.20 10.98 32.26
N ALA A 80 -1.12 11.28 33.55
CA ALA A 80 -2.31 11.46 34.37
C ALA A 80 -2.94 12.82 34.02
N ALA A 81 -4.27 12.93 34.12
CA ALA A 81 -4.97 14.18 33.90
C ALA A 81 -6.00 14.41 35.01
N VAL A 82 -5.97 15.60 35.62
CA VAL A 82 -6.88 16.01 36.69
C VAL A 82 -7.79 17.11 36.15
N PHE A 83 -9.09 16.81 36.05
CA PHE A 83 -10.10 17.76 35.61
C PHE A 83 -10.73 18.51 36.79
N ARG A 84 -10.77 19.85 36.73
CA ARG A 84 -11.36 20.69 37.78
C ARG A 84 -11.88 22.00 37.20
N LYS A 85 -13.14 22.35 37.50
CA LYS A 85 -13.78 23.63 37.10
C LYS A 85 -13.76 23.98 35.60
N GLY A 86 -13.51 23.01 34.71
CA GLY A 86 -13.37 23.23 33.26
C GLY A 86 -11.92 23.17 32.76
N GLU A 87 -10.93 23.21 33.66
CA GLU A 87 -9.51 23.06 33.36
C GLU A 87 -9.08 21.59 33.44
N LEU A 88 -8.08 21.21 32.65
CA LEU A 88 -7.49 19.87 32.62
C LEU A 88 -5.97 19.99 32.82
N HIS A 89 -5.50 19.68 34.02
CA HIS A 89 -4.07 19.68 34.34
C HIS A 89 -3.48 18.32 33.99
N VAL A 90 -2.34 18.29 33.29
CA VAL A 90 -1.76 17.07 32.71
C VAL A 90 -0.35 16.85 33.25
N THR A 91 -0.10 15.68 33.84
CA THR A 91 1.16 15.31 34.50
C THR A 91 1.76 14.05 33.85
N PRO A 92 2.97 14.09 33.28
CA PRO A 92 3.57 12.94 32.61
C PRO A 92 3.86 11.79 33.58
N LEU A 93 3.72 10.54 33.12
CA LEU A 93 3.93 9.35 33.96
C LEU A 93 5.38 8.84 33.88
N THR A 94 6.03 8.68 35.03
CA THR A 94 7.39 8.14 35.13
C THR A 94 7.46 6.63 34.88
N GLY A 95 6.41 5.89 35.23
CA GLY A 95 6.33 4.43 35.13
C GLY A 95 4.89 3.93 35.19
N ILE A 96 4.59 2.82 34.51
CA ILE A 96 3.27 2.16 34.55
C ILE A 96 3.48 0.70 34.94
N LEU A 97 2.94 0.33 36.11
CA LEU A 97 3.21 -0.94 36.78
C LEU A 97 1.91 -1.73 36.99
N GLN A 98 1.91 -3.00 36.60
CA GLN A 98 0.82 -3.92 36.91
C GLN A 98 1.18 -4.73 38.16
N MET A 99 0.48 -4.49 39.27
CA MET A 99 0.58 -5.35 40.45
C MET A 99 -0.10 -6.69 40.19
N ARG A 100 0.53 -7.80 40.61
CA ARG A 100 -0.06 -9.14 40.61
C ARG A 100 0.22 -9.84 41.95
N PRO A 101 -0.69 -10.70 42.46
CA PRO A 101 -0.39 -11.58 43.59
C PRO A 101 0.88 -12.40 43.33
N SER A 102 1.77 -12.45 44.32
CA SER A 102 2.96 -13.30 44.28
C SER A 102 2.66 -14.65 44.92
N PHE A 103 2.98 -15.74 44.22
CA PHE A 103 2.88 -17.10 44.74
C PHE A 103 4.23 -17.63 45.26
N SER A 104 5.22 -16.75 45.43
CA SER A 104 6.59 -17.07 45.88
C SER A 104 6.71 -17.72 47.27
N TYR A 105 5.60 -17.84 48.01
CA TYR A 105 5.54 -18.65 49.21
C TYR A 105 5.46 -20.16 48.88
N LEU A 106 4.86 -20.55 47.74
CA LEU A 106 4.89 -21.94 47.26
C LEU A 106 6.33 -22.35 46.92
N ASP A 107 7.06 -21.51 46.18
CA ASP A 107 8.48 -21.72 45.90
C ASP A 107 9.31 -21.91 47.19
N LYS A 108 9.00 -21.16 48.26
CA LYS A 108 9.63 -21.36 49.58
C LYS A 108 9.30 -22.72 50.19
N ALA A 109 8.02 -23.12 50.18
CA ALA A 109 7.58 -24.41 50.74
C ALA A 109 8.22 -25.60 50.03
N ASP A 110 8.30 -25.56 48.69
CA ASP A 110 8.92 -26.61 47.89
C ASP A 110 10.43 -26.70 48.16
N ASN A 111 11.12 -25.54 48.25
CA ASN A 111 12.54 -25.50 48.64
C ASN A 111 12.76 -26.06 50.06
N LYS A 112 11.95 -25.65 51.06
CA LYS A 112 12.06 -26.13 52.46
C LYS A 112 11.70 -27.61 52.61
N THR A 113 10.84 -28.14 51.73
CA THR A 113 10.54 -29.57 51.65
C THR A 113 11.72 -30.36 51.09
N ARG A 114 12.29 -29.92 49.96
CA ARG A 114 13.49 -30.53 49.36
C ARG A 114 14.72 -30.47 50.28
N GLU A 115 14.87 -29.40 51.06
CA GLU A 115 15.92 -29.28 52.09
C GLU A 115 15.75 -30.33 53.20
N ARG A 116 14.52 -30.55 53.68
CA ARG A 116 14.21 -31.59 54.69
C ARG A 116 14.48 -32.99 54.17
N GLU A 117 14.08 -33.29 52.93
CA GLU A 117 14.35 -34.56 52.25
C GLU A 117 15.87 -34.80 52.15
N ALA A 118 16.63 -33.80 51.68
CA ALA A 118 18.09 -33.88 51.60
C ALA A 118 18.78 -34.06 52.96
N THR A 119 18.27 -33.46 54.04
CA THR A 119 18.80 -33.70 55.40
C THR A 119 18.47 -35.10 55.93
N ASN A 120 17.32 -35.67 55.57
CA ASN A 120 16.94 -37.02 55.98
C ASN A 120 17.79 -38.08 55.26
N GLU A 121 18.02 -37.94 53.95
CA GLU A 121 18.86 -38.87 53.18
C GLU A 121 20.37 -38.68 53.42
N GLY A 122 20.82 -37.46 53.75
CA GLY A 122 22.25 -37.12 53.84
C GLY A 122 23.03 -37.77 54.99
N THR A 123 22.35 -38.38 55.97
CA THR A 123 22.92 -38.75 57.28
C THR A 123 23.94 -39.90 57.24
N PHE A 124 24.10 -40.64 56.13
CA PHE A 124 24.96 -41.85 56.10
C PHE A 124 26.19 -41.83 55.17
N PHE A 125 26.36 -40.85 54.27
CA PHE A 125 27.44 -40.93 53.25
C PHE A 125 28.21 -39.65 52.89
N CYS A 126 27.84 -38.46 53.39
CA CYS A 126 28.40 -37.21 52.85
C CYS A 126 29.63 -36.62 53.60
N PHE A 127 29.98 -37.12 54.79
CA PHE A 127 31.00 -36.47 55.63
C PHE A 127 32.46 -36.67 55.19
N TYR A 128 32.78 -37.77 54.49
CA TYR A 128 34.17 -38.12 54.15
C TYR A 128 34.68 -37.55 52.82
N PHE A 129 33.81 -37.06 51.92
CA PHE A 129 34.21 -36.68 50.57
C PHE A 129 34.47 -35.17 50.38
N PHE A 130 33.96 -34.31 51.27
CA PHE A 130 33.93 -32.86 51.02
C PHE A 130 35.25 -32.13 51.31
N HIS A 131 36.18 -32.74 52.05
CA HIS A 131 37.41 -32.06 52.52
C HIS A 131 38.61 -32.13 51.55
N PHE A 132 38.43 -32.62 50.31
CA PHE A 132 39.49 -32.71 49.30
C PHE A 132 39.17 -32.09 47.93
N PHE A 133 38.27 -31.09 47.89
CA PHE A 133 38.21 -30.20 46.72
C PHE A 133 39.41 -29.23 46.71
N THR A 134 40.43 -29.57 45.93
CA THR A 134 41.63 -28.76 45.76
C THR A 134 41.29 -27.39 45.16
N ARG A 135 41.81 -26.32 45.77
CA ARG A 135 41.60 -24.92 45.36
C ARG A 135 42.37 -24.61 44.06
N THR A 136 41.89 -25.17 42.95
CA THR A 136 42.43 -24.92 41.62
C THR A 136 42.15 -23.48 41.20
N VAL A 137 43.20 -22.66 41.19
CA VAL A 137 43.13 -21.26 40.72
C VAL A 137 42.95 -21.26 39.20
N ARG A 138 41.68 -21.38 38.77
CA ARG A 138 41.29 -21.20 37.37
C ARG A 138 41.48 -19.74 36.98
N PHE A 139 42.64 -19.41 36.42
CA PHE A 139 42.87 -18.13 35.76
C PHE A 139 41.77 -17.88 34.73
N ALA A 140 41.13 -16.71 34.81
CA ALA A 140 40.07 -16.33 33.90
C ALA A 140 40.64 -16.23 32.48
N ARG A 141 40.22 -17.12 31.58
CA ARG A 141 40.51 -16.96 30.14
C ARG A 141 39.88 -15.65 29.66
N PRO A 142 40.57 -14.85 28.81
CA PRO A 142 39.96 -13.69 28.19
C PRO A 142 38.72 -14.12 27.40
N GLU A 143 37.57 -13.57 27.77
CA GLU A 143 36.28 -13.91 27.18
C GLU A 143 36.15 -13.24 25.81
N SER A 144 35.85 -14.04 24.77
CA SER A 144 35.57 -13.50 23.43
C SER A 144 34.38 -12.54 23.48
N GLU A 145 34.44 -11.45 22.73
CA GLU A 145 33.43 -10.38 22.75
C GLU A 145 32.00 -10.91 22.48
N GLN A 146 31.84 -11.84 21.55
CA GLN A 146 30.56 -12.51 21.31
C GLN A 146 30.07 -13.36 22.49
N ALA A 147 30.99 -14.03 23.20
CA ALA A 147 30.65 -14.81 24.39
C ALA A 147 30.23 -13.89 25.55
N ARG A 148 30.98 -12.80 25.77
CA ARG A 148 30.66 -11.73 26.72
C ARG A 148 29.29 -11.12 26.43
N GLN A 149 28.96 -10.88 25.16
CA GLN A 149 27.68 -10.30 24.78
C GLN A 149 26.50 -11.28 24.96
N ARG A 150 26.67 -12.57 24.63
CA ARG A 150 25.69 -13.62 24.97
C ARG A 150 25.51 -13.77 26.49
N ARG A 151 26.59 -13.66 27.28
CA ARG A 151 26.53 -13.67 28.74
C ARG A 151 25.81 -12.45 29.30
N ILE A 152 26.04 -11.26 28.74
CA ILE A 152 25.33 -10.02 29.12
C ILE A 152 23.84 -10.09 28.76
N GLN A 153 23.47 -10.87 27.76
CA GLN A 153 22.08 -11.15 27.36
C GLN A 153 21.46 -12.35 28.10
N SER A 154 22.19 -13.07 28.96
CA SER A 154 21.65 -14.25 29.64
C SER A 154 20.69 -13.88 30.78
N TYR A 155 19.69 -14.72 31.00
CA TYR A 155 18.72 -14.54 32.08
C TYR A 155 19.41 -14.43 33.45
N GLU A 156 20.40 -15.29 33.72
CA GLU A 156 21.18 -15.28 34.98
C GLU A 156 21.90 -13.95 35.21
N PHE A 157 22.49 -13.37 34.16
CA PHE A 157 23.19 -12.08 34.26
C PHE A 157 22.22 -10.93 34.48
N LEU A 158 21.08 -10.92 33.78
CA LEU A 158 20.01 -9.95 34.03
C LEU A 158 19.46 -10.09 35.44
N GLN A 159 19.16 -11.30 35.91
CA GLN A 159 18.63 -11.58 37.24
C GLN A 159 19.62 -11.16 38.34
N LYS A 160 20.93 -11.43 38.16
CA LYS A 160 21.96 -10.95 39.10
C LYS A 160 22.04 -9.43 39.13
N LYS A 161 22.06 -8.76 37.97
CA LYS A 161 22.04 -7.30 37.88
C LYS A 161 20.76 -6.68 38.47
N GLN A 162 19.63 -7.39 38.42
CA GLN A 162 18.38 -7.01 39.09
C GLN A 162 18.44 -7.21 40.61
N ALA A 163 19.18 -8.20 41.09
CA ALA A 163 19.42 -8.44 42.51
C ALA A 163 20.36 -7.39 43.13
N GLU A 164 21.35 -6.89 42.38
CA GLU A 164 22.35 -5.89 42.81
C GLU A 164 21.76 -4.54 43.26
N GLU A 165 20.56 -4.16 42.80
CA GLU A 165 19.87 -2.96 43.30
C GLU A 165 19.14 -3.25 44.63
N PRO A 166 19.40 -2.51 45.73
CA PRO A 166 18.76 -2.74 47.02
C PRO A 166 17.28 -2.33 47.01
N TRP A 167 16.48 -2.94 47.89
CA TRP A 167 15.10 -2.53 48.14
C TRP A 167 15.05 -1.31 49.06
N ILE A 168 14.37 -0.26 48.62
CA ILE A 168 14.04 0.92 49.43
C ILE A 168 12.67 0.70 50.06
N HIS A 169 12.59 0.77 51.39
CA HIS A 169 11.32 0.65 52.12
C HIS A 169 10.56 1.98 52.11
N LEU A 170 9.26 1.92 51.84
CA LEU A 170 8.35 3.07 51.77
C LEU A 170 7.30 2.97 52.88
N ARG A 171 6.79 4.12 53.32
CA ARG A 171 5.59 4.19 54.16
C ARG A 171 4.38 4.35 53.26
N TYR A 172 3.42 3.42 53.35
CA TYR A 172 2.15 3.53 52.65
C TYR A 172 1.26 4.58 53.34
N HIS A 173 0.59 5.41 52.55
CA HIS A 173 -0.40 6.37 52.99
C HIS A 173 -1.68 6.13 52.18
N GLY A 174 -2.81 5.97 52.86
CA GLY A 174 -4.08 5.61 52.23
C GLY A 174 -4.73 6.76 51.48
N VAL A 175 -5.71 6.47 50.62
CA VAL A 175 -6.47 7.49 49.85
C VAL A 175 -7.17 8.51 50.75
N LYS A 176 -7.54 8.10 51.98
CA LYS A 176 -8.23 8.91 53.00
C LYS A 176 -7.27 9.69 53.92
N ASP A 177 -5.95 9.58 53.74
CA ASP A 177 -4.94 10.28 54.55
C ASP A 177 -4.79 11.76 54.10
N GLY A 178 -4.70 12.68 55.06
CA GLY A 178 -4.44 14.10 54.79
C GLY A 178 -3.13 14.37 54.06
N ARG A 179 -2.12 13.48 54.18
CA ARG A 179 -0.91 13.54 53.33
C ARG A 179 -1.25 13.35 51.85
N SER A 180 -2.10 12.37 51.53
CA SER A 180 -2.49 12.05 50.16
C SER A 180 -3.27 13.18 49.50
N GLU A 181 -4.19 13.82 50.24
CA GLU A 181 -4.94 14.98 49.75
C GLU A 181 -4.06 16.24 49.60
N HIS A 182 -3.00 16.39 50.39
CA HIS A 182 -1.99 17.44 50.18
C HIS A 182 -1.09 17.14 48.97
N GLU A 183 -0.57 15.93 48.82
CA GLU A 183 0.34 15.58 47.70
C GLU A 183 -0.36 15.66 46.34
N LYS A 184 -1.65 15.32 46.30
CA LYS A 184 -2.57 15.57 45.17
C LYS A 184 -2.64 17.03 44.72
N GLN A 185 -2.27 18.01 45.57
CA GLN A 185 -2.23 19.42 45.20
C GLN A 185 -1.11 19.72 44.19
N TYR A 186 -0.04 18.91 44.14
CA TYR A 186 1.05 19.06 43.17
C TYR A 186 0.68 18.60 41.75
N LEU A 187 -0.51 18.00 41.54
CA LEU A 187 -1.04 17.69 40.22
C LEU A 187 -1.70 18.90 39.51
N PHE A 188 -1.89 20.01 40.23
CA PHE A 188 -2.42 21.26 39.68
C PHE A 188 -1.28 22.19 39.25
N CYS A 189 -1.34 22.72 38.03
CA CYS A 189 -0.38 23.72 37.57
C CYS A 189 -0.64 25.05 38.30
N GLN A 190 0.42 25.69 38.80
CA GLN A 190 0.29 26.89 39.64
C GLN A 190 0.27 28.21 38.85
N SER A 191 0.82 28.22 37.63
CA SER A 191 0.56 29.26 36.63
C SER A 191 -0.11 28.65 35.40
N VAL A 192 -0.99 29.42 34.78
CA VAL A 192 -1.49 29.20 33.41
C VAL A 192 -1.25 30.52 32.69
N ASP A 193 0.02 30.74 32.33
CA ASP A 193 0.43 31.96 31.65
C ASP A 193 -0.27 32.04 30.28
N THR A 194 -1.08 33.07 30.09
CA THR A 194 -1.88 33.29 28.86
C THR A 194 -1.04 33.72 27.65
N SER A 195 0.28 33.70 27.77
CA SER A 195 1.23 33.75 26.66
C SER A 195 1.06 32.56 25.72
N GLU A 196 1.03 32.82 24.43
CA GLU A 196 0.93 31.79 23.39
C GLU A 196 2.07 30.76 23.50
N ASN A 197 1.76 29.48 23.28
CA ASN A 197 2.67 28.37 23.52
C ASN A 197 3.84 28.36 22.51
N SER A 198 5.06 28.67 22.97
CA SER A 198 6.28 28.78 22.16
C SER A 198 6.77 27.48 21.52
N GLU A 199 6.33 26.32 22.00
CA GLU A 199 6.86 25.01 21.59
C GLU A 199 6.01 24.32 20.52
N LEU A 200 4.72 24.68 20.43
CA LEU A 200 3.73 24.00 19.56
C LEU A 200 3.42 24.76 18.26
N VAL A 201 4.36 25.59 17.79
CA VAL A 201 4.19 26.50 16.63
C VAL A 201 4.31 25.86 15.24
N LYS A 202 4.50 24.53 15.15
CA LYS A 202 4.78 23.83 13.88
C LYS A 202 3.54 23.75 12.98
N SER A 203 3.72 23.98 11.68
CA SER A 203 2.61 23.83 10.72
C SER A 203 2.18 22.37 10.55
N PRO A 204 0.94 22.10 10.09
CA PRO A 204 0.47 20.73 9.85
C PRO A 204 1.34 19.91 8.89
N LYS A 205 2.03 20.56 7.94
CA LYS A 205 2.94 19.90 6.98
C LYS A 205 4.24 19.45 7.65
N GLU A 206 4.82 20.31 8.47
CA GLU A 206 6.05 20.02 9.22
C GLU A 206 5.79 18.97 10.30
N TYR A 207 4.64 19.04 10.97
CA TYR A 207 4.21 18.03 11.94
C TYR A 207 4.01 16.66 11.27
N LEU A 208 3.37 16.61 10.09
CA LEU A 208 3.23 15.37 9.33
C LEU A 208 4.58 14.79 8.89
N ALA A 209 5.52 15.63 8.44
CA ALA A 209 6.89 15.22 8.10
C ALA A 209 7.73 14.80 9.34
N MET A 210 7.36 15.25 10.54
CA MET A 210 7.97 14.83 11.80
C MET A 210 7.41 13.49 12.31
N LEU A 211 6.12 13.22 12.08
CA LEU A 211 5.49 11.92 12.34
C LEU A 211 5.90 10.84 11.34
N MET A 212 6.09 11.22 10.08
CA MET A 212 6.57 10.36 9.00
C MET A 212 7.87 10.95 8.42
N PRO A 213 9.01 10.79 9.11
CA PRO A 213 10.29 11.22 8.56
C PRO A 213 10.51 10.55 7.21
N PRO A 214 10.95 11.28 6.17
CA PRO A 214 11.24 10.68 4.89
C PRO A 214 12.32 9.61 5.08
N LEU A 215 12.08 8.41 4.54
CA LEU A 215 13.10 7.38 4.47
C LEU A 215 14.32 8.00 3.77
N THR A 216 15.46 8.06 4.47
CA THR A 216 16.71 8.61 3.93
C THR A 216 16.98 7.99 2.57
N GLU A 217 17.30 8.82 1.58
CA GLU A 217 17.50 8.39 0.20
C GLU A 217 18.67 7.40 0.08
N GLU A 218 18.38 6.11 0.26
CA GLU A 218 19.06 5.06 -0.50
C GLU A 218 18.98 5.50 -1.96
N LYS A 219 20.13 5.86 -2.54
CA LYS A 219 20.25 6.42 -3.89
C LYS A 219 19.41 5.62 -4.85
N VAL A 220 18.23 6.15 -5.23
CA VAL A 220 17.17 5.37 -5.85
C VAL A 220 17.73 4.68 -7.09
N VAL A 221 17.97 3.36 -6.95
CA VAL A 221 18.49 2.54 -8.04
C VAL A 221 17.46 2.67 -9.15
N LYS A 222 17.88 3.28 -10.27
CA LYS A 222 16.98 3.68 -11.37
C LYS A 222 16.08 2.48 -11.69
N PRO A 223 14.76 2.57 -11.43
CA PRO A 223 13.92 1.38 -11.45
C PRO A 223 13.99 0.75 -12.83
N VAL A 224 14.25 -0.56 -12.87
CA VAL A 224 14.49 -1.32 -14.10
C VAL A 224 13.16 -1.66 -14.81
N GLY A 225 12.34 -0.62 -15.00
CA GLY A 225 11.26 -0.63 -15.98
C GLY A 225 11.81 -0.37 -17.39
N PRO A 226 10.95 -0.49 -18.43
CA PRO A 226 11.33 -0.06 -19.77
C PRO A 226 11.73 1.43 -19.74
N SER A 227 12.92 1.73 -20.25
CA SER A 227 13.68 2.98 -20.03
C SER A 227 13.07 4.28 -20.59
N ASN A 228 11.81 4.22 -21.04
CA ASN A 228 11.01 5.36 -21.49
C ASN A 228 9.85 5.70 -20.53
N VAL A 229 9.58 4.92 -19.48
CA VAL A 229 8.46 5.18 -18.55
C VAL A 229 8.98 5.74 -17.21
N LEU A 230 8.83 7.05 -17.03
CA LEU A 230 9.10 7.77 -15.77
C LEU A 230 7.78 8.31 -15.20
N SER A 231 7.60 8.21 -13.88
CA SER A 231 6.43 8.78 -13.20
C SER A 231 6.49 10.31 -13.17
N MET A 232 5.34 10.99 -13.05
CA MET A 232 5.29 12.45 -12.90
C MET A 232 6.02 12.97 -11.64
N ALA A 233 6.18 12.12 -10.61
CA ALA A 233 7.00 12.44 -9.43
C ALA A 233 8.50 12.44 -9.76
N GLN A 234 8.98 11.38 -10.43
CA GLN A 234 10.39 11.30 -10.88
C GLN A 234 10.71 12.32 -11.98
N LEU A 235 9.75 12.67 -12.84
CA LEU A 235 9.94 13.74 -13.80
C LEU A 235 10.26 15.07 -13.09
N ARG A 236 9.56 15.38 -12.00
CA ARG A 236 9.77 16.62 -11.23
C ARG A 236 11.11 16.71 -10.49
N THR A 237 11.85 15.60 -10.32
CA THR A 237 13.21 15.64 -9.76
C THR A 237 14.31 15.85 -10.81
N LEU A 238 13.98 15.80 -12.11
CA LEU A 238 14.93 16.07 -13.20
C LEU A 238 15.05 17.59 -13.48
N PRO A 239 16.22 18.07 -13.97
CA PRO A 239 16.34 19.43 -14.50
C PRO A 239 15.39 19.71 -15.66
N LEU A 240 14.90 20.94 -15.79
CA LEU A 240 13.85 21.33 -16.75
C LEU A 240 14.12 20.87 -18.21
N GLY A 241 15.37 20.96 -18.68
CA GLY A 241 15.76 20.49 -20.01
C GLY A 241 15.53 18.99 -20.21
N GLU A 242 15.88 18.16 -19.22
CA GLU A 242 15.64 16.72 -19.27
C GLU A 242 14.17 16.37 -19.04
N GLN A 243 13.39 17.19 -18.31
CA GLN A 243 11.93 17.04 -18.24
C GLN A 243 11.29 17.20 -19.63
N VAL A 244 11.57 18.32 -20.30
CA VAL A 244 11.03 18.62 -21.64
C VAL A 244 11.50 17.58 -22.66
N LYS A 245 12.77 17.17 -22.62
CA LYS A 245 13.34 16.12 -23.47
C LYS A 245 12.67 14.76 -23.26
N THR A 246 12.43 14.36 -22.01
CA THR A 246 11.72 13.12 -21.66
C THR A 246 10.30 13.13 -22.19
N LEU A 247 9.56 14.24 -21.95
CA LEU A 247 8.20 14.40 -22.44
C LEU A 247 8.14 14.35 -23.97
N MET A 248 9.00 15.08 -24.68
CA MET A 248 9.03 15.06 -26.15
C MET A 248 9.43 13.68 -26.71
N LYS A 249 10.42 13.00 -26.10
CA LYS A 249 10.83 11.63 -26.51
C LYS A 249 9.69 10.62 -26.32
N ASN A 250 8.81 10.83 -25.34
CA ASN A 250 7.67 9.96 -25.08
C ASN A 250 6.45 10.28 -25.96
N VAL A 251 5.96 11.53 -25.90
CA VAL A 251 4.71 11.97 -26.54
C VAL A 251 4.87 12.19 -28.06
N LYS A 252 6.10 12.42 -28.55
CA LYS A 252 6.48 12.66 -29.95
C LYS A 252 5.95 13.96 -30.56
N VAL A 253 4.65 14.27 -30.42
CA VAL A 253 3.99 15.48 -30.95
C VAL A 253 3.04 16.06 -29.91
N MET A 254 3.16 17.35 -29.58
CA MET A 254 2.23 18.01 -28.65
C MET A 254 2.08 19.53 -28.88
N PRO A 255 0.92 20.13 -28.51
CA PRO A 255 0.78 21.58 -28.41
C PRO A 255 1.61 22.14 -27.24
N PHE A 256 2.08 23.38 -27.36
CA PHE A 256 2.89 24.01 -26.30
C PHE A 256 2.12 24.19 -24.98
N ALA A 257 0.82 24.49 -25.05
CA ALA A 257 -0.04 24.61 -23.87
C ALA A 257 -0.08 23.31 -23.03
N ASN A 258 -0.12 22.15 -23.70
CA ASN A 258 -0.13 20.85 -23.02
C ASN A 258 1.20 20.56 -22.32
N LEU A 259 2.33 21.04 -22.86
CA LEU A 259 3.63 20.91 -22.18
C LEU A 259 3.66 21.74 -20.91
N MET A 260 3.22 23.00 -20.97
CA MET A 260 3.12 23.86 -19.77
C MET A 260 2.22 23.25 -18.69
N GLY A 261 1.15 22.54 -19.08
CA GLY A 261 0.25 21.84 -18.15
C GLY A 261 0.81 20.56 -17.51
N LEU A 262 1.88 19.95 -18.07
CA LEU A 262 2.55 18.78 -17.49
C LEU A 262 3.71 19.15 -16.56
N LEU A 263 4.29 20.34 -16.72
CA LEU A 263 5.38 20.86 -15.90
C LEU A 263 4.86 21.36 -14.53
N ALA A 264 5.77 21.82 -13.67
CA ALA A 264 5.39 22.36 -12.36
C ALA A 264 4.65 23.69 -12.51
N SER A 265 3.59 23.90 -11.71
CA SER A 265 2.85 25.17 -11.64
C SER A 265 3.80 26.33 -11.27
N GLY A 266 3.90 27.33 -12.14
CA GLY A 266 4.83 28.45 -11.99
C GLY A 266 6.13 28.33 -12.79
N THR A 267 6.32 27.29 -13.61
CA THR A 267 7.48 27.18 -14.53
C THR A 267 7.43 28.31 -15.57
N ASP A 268 8.56 29.02 -15.78
CA ASP A 268 8.68 30.08 -16.78
C ASP A 268 8.52 29.54 -18.22
N SER A 269 7.59 30.13 -18.97
CA SER A 269 7.35 29.79 -20.38
C SER A 269 8.54 30.12 -21.29
N THR A 270 9.35 31.16 -20.98
CA THR A 270 10.51 31.50 -21.81
C THR A 270 11.63 30.48 -21.67
N ALA A 271 11.86 29.95 -20.47
CA ALA A 271 12.77 28.83 -20.22
C ALA A 271 12.31 27.56 -20.94
N VAL A 272 11.02 27.21 -20.86
CA VAL A 272 10.46 26.05 -21.58
C VAL A 272 10.59 26.23 -23.10
N LEU A 273 10.35 27.43 -23.64
CA LEU A 273 10.57 27.74 -25.06
C LEU A 273 12.03 27.60 -25.48
N ARG A 274 13.00 27.94 -24.62
CA ARG A 274 14.43 27.69 -24.89
C ARG A 274 14.75 26.19 -24.89
N CYS A 275 14.26 25.45 -23.91
CA CYS A 275 14.49 23.99 -23.80
C CYS A 275 13.85 23.21 -24.96
N ILE A 276 12.60 23.48 -25.31
CA ILE A 276 11.88 22.72 -26.36
C ILE A 276 12.54 22.89 -27.74
N GLN A 277 13.04 24.08 -28.07
CA GLN A 277 13.77 24.33 -29.33
C GLN A 277 15.08 23.53 -29.45
N GLN A 278 15.64 23.02 -28.34
CA GLN A 278 16.81 22.15 -28.39
C GLN A 278 16.44 20.72 -28.81
N VAL A 279 15.24 20.22 -28.46
CA VAL A 279 14.84 18.80 -28.61
C VAL A 279 13.69 18.55 -29.59
N ALA A 280 13.01 19.60 -30.04
CA ALA A 280 11.87 19.54 -30.96
C ALA A 280 11.93 20.65 -32.03
N LEU A 281 11.13 20.50 -33.08
CA LEU A 281 10.89 21.48 -34.14
C LEU A 281 9.39 21.75 -34.28
N LEU A 282 9.03 22.91 -34.80
CA LEU A 282 7.63 23.32 -34.97
C LEU A 282 7.06 22.83 -36.31
N VAL A 283 5.95 22.09 -36.29
CA VAL A 283 5.21 21.63 -37.49
C VAL A 283 3.73 21.93 -37.29
N GLN A 284 3.12 22.71 -38.20
CA GLN A 284 1.73 23.18 -38.08
C GLN A 284 1.42 23.79 -36.69
N GLY A 285 2.34 24.59 -36.14
CA GLY A 285 2.22 25.20 -34.80
C GLY A 285 2.40 24.25 -33.60
N ASN A 286 2.44 22.93 -33.83
CA ASN A 286 2.67 21.92 -32.80
C ASN A 286 4.16 21.56 -32.73
N TRP A 287 4.63 21.10 -31.57
CA TRP A 287 6.02 20.70 -31.41
C TRP A 287 6.18 19.20 -31.68
N VAL A 288 7.11 18.87 -32.58
CA VAL A 288 7.47 17.51 -32.98
C VAL A 288 8.90 17.23 -32.55
N VAL A 289 9.15 16.13 -31.84
CA VAL A 289 10.49 15.73 -31.39
C VAL A 289 11.45 15.57 -32.58
N LYS A 290 12.70 16.03 -32.43
CA LYS A 290 13.73 15.92 -33.47
C LYS A 290 14.15 14.47 -33.69
N SER A 291 14.64 14.17 -34.89
CA SER A 291 15.01 12.82 -35.29
C SER A 291 16.27 12.31 -34.56
N ASP A 292 17.23 13.19 -34.26
CA ASP A 292 18.44 12.88 -33.49
C ASP A 292 18.19 12.59 -31.99
N VAL A 293 17.05 13.06 -31.46
CA VAL A 293 16.58 12.73 -30.10
C VAL A 293 15.91 11.36 -30.03
N LEU A 294 15.38 10.85 -31.15
CA LEU A 294 14.80 9.50 -31.25
C LEU A 294 15.83 8.45 -31.67
N TYR A 295 16.67 8.76 -32.67
CA TYR A 295 17.69 7.88 -33.23
C TYR A 295 19.08 8.54 -33.06
N PRO A 296 19.76 8.33 -31.91
CA PRO A 296 21.11 8.84 -31.71
C PRO A 296 22.10 8.25 -32.72
N LYS A 297 23.21 8.97 -32.96
CA LYS A 297 24.32 8.47 -33.76
C LYS A 297 24.80 7.10 -33.27
N ASN A 298 25.23 6.25 -34.20
CA ASN A 298 25.64 4.86 -33.94
C ASN A 298 24.49 3.94 -33.46
N THR A 299 23.23 4.29 -33.71
CA THR A 299 22.09 3.36 -33.58
C THR A 299 21.53 2.97 -34.95
N CYS A 300 20.72 1.92 -35.00
CA CYS A 300 20.07 1.43 -36.22
C CYS A 300 18.59 1.15 -35.96
N SER A 301 17.78 1.04 -37.03
CA SER A 301 16.37 0.66 -36.94
C SER A 301 16.21 -0.70 -36.24
N PRO A 302 15.28 -0.82 -35.26
CA PRO A 302 14.95 -2.11 -34.63
C PRO A 302 14.19 -3.06 -35.58
N HIS A 303 13.75 -2.57 -36.73
CA HIS A 303 12.98 -3.32 -37.72
C HIS A 303 13.79 -3.71 -38.96
N SER A 304 14.67 -2.82 -39.43
CA SER A 304 15.38 -2.98 -40.71
C SER A 304 16.91 -2.95 -40.63
N GLY A 305 17.49 -2.61 -39.48
CA GLY A 305 18.93 -2.42 -39.33
C GLY A 305 19.51 -1.18 -40.02
N VAL A 306 18.69 -0.34 -40.65
CA VAL A 306 19.14 0.90 -41.32
C VAL A 306 19.76 1.87 -40.31
N PRO A 307 20.94 2.49 -40.59
CA PRO A 307 21.60 3.43 -39.68
C PRO A 307 20.80 4.70 -39.38
N ALA A 308 20.94 5.20 -38.15
CA ALA A 308 20.25 6.39 -37.64
C ALA A 308 20.43 7.63 -38.52
N GLU A 309 21.58 7.83 -39.14
CA GLU A 309 21.85 8.97 -40.02
C GLU A 309 20.99 8.96 -41.30
N VAL A 310 20.53 7.78 -41.73
CA VAL A 310 19.62 7.62 -42.87
C VAL A 310 18.16 7.73 -42.40
N LEU A 311 17.82 7.10 -41.27
CA LEU A 311 16.50 7.24 -40.64
C LEU A 311 16.17 8.70 -40.34
N CYS A 312 17.13 9.47 -39.81
CA CYS A 312 16.94 10.89 -39.53
C CYS A 312 16.60 11.68 -40.80
N ARG A 313 17.30 11.46 -41.92
CA ARG A 313 17.00 12.16 -43.19
C ARG A 313 15.62 11.78 -43.74
N GLY A 314 15.26 10.50 -43.68
CA GLY A 314 13.95 10.03 -44.11
C GLY A 314 12.81 10.58 -43.24
N ARG A 315 13.00 10.63 -41.92
CA ARG A 315 12.04 11.20 -40.98
C ARG A 315 11.94 12.72 -41.13
N ASP A 316 13.06 13.43 -41.25
CA ASP A 316 13.10 14.88 -41.44
C ASP A 316 12.40 15.28 -42.75
N PHE A 317 12.50 14.47 -43.81
CA PHE A 317 11.71 14.64 -45.04
C PHE A 317 10.20 14.50 -44.78
N VAL A 318 9.76 13.49 -44.02
CA VAL A 318 8.34 13.34 -43.64
C VAL A 318 7.84 14.54 -42.82
N MET A 319 8.62 15.00 -41.84
CA MET A 319 8.25 16.16 -41.03
C MET A 319 8.21 17.46 -41.84
N TRP A 320 9.14 17.64 -42.78
CA TRP A 320 9.15 18.77 -43.71
C TRP A 320 7.95 18.74 -44.67
N ARG A 321 7.57 17.58 -45.23
CA ARG A 321 6.34 17.47 -46.04
C ARG A 321 5.11 17.87 -45.24
N PHE A 322 5.04 17.54 -43.94
CA PHE A 322 3.98 18.02 -43.04
C PHE A 322 4.03 19.53 -42.71
N THR A 323 5.09 20.27 -43.04
CA THR A 323 5.08 21.75 -42.98
C THR A 323 4.40 22.40 -44.20
N LEU A 324 4.30 21.66 -45.31
CA LEU A 324 3.72 22.13 -46.58
C LEU A 324 2.26 21.64 -46.74
N GLU A 325 2.02 20.38 -46.42
CA GLU A 325 0.73 19.70 -46.64
C GLU A 325 0.21 19.07 -45.34
N ARG A 326 -1.12 18.97 -45.23
CA ARG A 326 -1.76 18.38 -44.05
C ARG A 326 -1.74 16.84 -44.07
N SER A 327 -1.56 16.22 -45.23
CA SER A 327 -1.61 14.77 -45.41
C SER A 327 -0.61 14.28 -46.44
N VAL A 328 0.03 13.14 -46.20
CA VAL A 328 1.05 12.55 -47.09
C VAL A 328 0.75 11.08 -47.42
N MET A 329 1.13 10.62 -48.62
CA MET A 329 0.94 9.24 -49.04
C MET A 329 2.20 8.40 -48.79
N ARG A 330 2.07 7.31 -48.02
CA ARG A 330 3.19 6.40 -47.67
C ARG A 330 3.92 5.83 -48.91
N LYS A 331 3.22 5.68 -50.06
CA LYS A 331 3.83 5.19 -51.31
C LYS A 331 4.80 6.21 -51.94
N GLU A 332 4.39 7.47 -52.06
CA GLU A 332 5.24 8.57 -52.57
C GLU A 332 6.42 8.85 -51.63
N VAL A 333 6.16 8.89 -50.32
CA VAL A 333 7.21 9.07 -49.31
C VAL A 333 8.27 7.96 -49.44
N ALA A 334 7.85 6.69 -49.51
CA ALA A 334 8.77 5.56 -49.60
C ALA A 334 9.56 5.52 -50.91
N SER A 335 8.96 5.91 -52.06
CA SER A 335 9.68 5.92 -53.34
C SER A 335 10.76 7.01 -53.39
N ILE A 336 10.53 8.16 -52.75
CA ILE A 336 11.50 9.27 -52.67
C ILE A 336 12.64 8.93 -51.70
N ILE A 337 12.34 8.55 -50.46
CA ILE A 337 13.37 8.37 -49.42
C ILE A 337 14.04 6.99 -49.45
N LYS A 338 13.49 6.03 -50.22
CA LYS A 338 14.03 4.68 -50.47
C LYS A 338 14.32 3.87 -49.20
N LEU A 339 13.59 4.14 -48.12
CA LEU A 339 13.63 3.36 -46.88
C LEU A 339 12.67 2.16 -46.95
N PRO A 340 12.95 1.07 -46.20
CA PRO A 340 12.01 0.00 -45.96
C PRO A 340 10.65 0.53 -45.52
N PRO A 341 9.53 0.03 -46.08
CA PRO A 341 8.21 0.61 -45.84
C PRO A 341 7.79 0.54 -44.37
N GLU A 342 8.40 -0.34 -43.57
CA GLU A 342 8.25 -0.50 -42.12
C GLU A 342 8.74 0.74 -41.37
N ASP A 343 9.96 1.22 -41.64
CA ASP A 343 10.51 2.44 -41.04
C ASP A 343 9.64 3.67 -41.40
N VAL A 344 9.19 3.74 -42.66
CA VAL A 344 8.27 4.80 -43.13
C VAL A 344 6.92 4.73 -42.40
N LYS A 345 6.45 3.55 -42.01
CA LYS A 345 5.23 3.37 -41.21
C LYS A 345 5.45 3.87 -39.78
N GLU A 346 6.57 3.49 -39.15
CA GLU A 346 6.94 3.95 -37.81
C GLU A 346 7.02 5.49 -37.72
N PHE A 347 7.64 6.15 -38.72
CA PHE A 347 7.73 7.61 -38.76
C PHE A 347 6.36 8.29 -38.83
N LEU A 348 5.41 7.69 -39.56
CA LEU A 348 4.06 8.22 -39.72
C LEU A 348 3.20 7.93 -38.48
N GLU A 349 3.26 6.73 -37.90
CA GLU A 349 2.53 6.37 -36.67
C GLU A 349 2.98 7.19 -35.45
N HIS A 350 4.19 7.74 -35.48
CA HIS A 350 4.67 8.68 -34.46
C HIS A 350 4.07 10.10 -34.54
N VAL A 351 3.50 10.53 -35.67
CA VAL A 351 3.10 11.95 -35.88
C VAL A 351 1.79 12.17 -36.64
N ALA A 352 1.18 11.11 -37.16
CA ALA A 352 0.06 11.17 -38.09
C ALA A 352 -0.89 9.97 -37.90
N VAL A 353 -2.10 10.10 -38.44
CA VAL A 353 -3.16 9.09 -38.36
C VAL A 353 -3.61 8.69 -39.78
N PRO A 354 -3.79 7.39 -40.08
CA PRO A 354 -4.22 6.97 -41.41
C PRO A 354 -5.66 7.41 -41.67
N ARG A 355 -5.92 7.86 -42.90
CA ARG A 355 -7.24 8.28 -43.39
C ARG A 355 -7.57 7.57 -44.69
N VAL A 356 -8.77 6.99 -44.75
CA VAL A 356 -9.30 6.36 -45.96
C VAL A 356 -9.29 7.37 -47.09
N ASN A 357 -8.70 7.00 -48.23
CA ASN A 357 -8.54 7.81 -49.45
C ASN A 357 -7.81 9.16 -49.28
N ARG A 358 -7.08 9.38 -48.18
CA ARG A 358 -6.29 10.62 -47.93
C ARG A 358 -4.88 10.38 -47.35
N GLY A 359 -4.39 9.13 -47.34
CA GLY A 359 -3.05 8.82 -46.83
C GLY A 359 -2.94 8.95 -45.32
N TRP A 360 -1.94 9.67 -44.84
CA TRP A 360 -1.67 9.92 -43.42
C TRP A 360 -1.83 11.40 -43.12
N GLU A 361 -2.83 11.76 -42.30
CA GLU A 361 -3.10 13.14 -41.88
C GLU A 361 -2.31 13.47 -40.61
N PHE A 362 -1.72 14.66 -40.53
CA PHE A 362 -1.01 15.12 -39.32
C PHE A 362 -1.91 15.05 -38.08
N LEU A 363 -1.40 14.45 -37.00
CA LEU A 363 -2.18 13.96 -35.86
C LEU A 363 -3.01 15.05 -35.16
N LEU A 364 -2.50 16.28 -35.14
CA LEU A 364 -3.10 17.42 -34.43
C LEU A 364 -3.66 18.47 -35.40
N PRO A 365 -4.66 19.27 -35.00
CA PRO A 365 -5.03 20.48 -35.72
C PRO A 365 -3.89 21.51 -35.64
N THR A 366 -3.83 22.43 -36.62
CA THR A 366 -2.83 23.50 -36.63
C THR A 366 -2.98 24.41 -35.41
N ASP A 367 -1.94 24.54 -34.57
CA ASP A 367 -1.96 25.44 -33.40
C ASP A 367 -1.70 26.88 -33.84
N VAL A 368 -2.76 27.51 -34.37
CA VAL A 368 -2.77 28.91 -34.81
C VAL A 368 -2.53 29.88 -33.65
N ASP A 369 -2.92 29.51 -32.44
CA ASP A 369 -2.76 30.35 -31.25
C ASP A 369 -1.30 30.41 -30.80
N PHE A 370 -0.57 29.30 -30.84
CA PHE A 370 0.87 29.30 -30.61
C PHE A 370 1.60 30.17 -31.64
N ILE A 371 1.26 30.03 -32.93
CA ILE A 371 1.86 30.82 -34.02
C ILE A 371 1.61 32.33 -33.81
N LYS A 372 0.40 32.73 -33.41
CA LYS A 372 0.06 34.13 -33.09
C LYS A 372 0.76 34.66 -31.84
N LYS A 373 0.93 33.83 -30.80
CA LYS A 373 1.56 34.22 -29.52
C LYS A 373 3.09 34.29 -29.60
N HIS A 374 3.72 33.49 -30.49
CA HIS A 374 5.18 33.39 -30.63
C HIS A 374 5.64 33.49 -32.10
N PRO A 375 5.36 34.61 -32.79
CA PRO A 375 5.65 34.77 -34.22
C PRO A 375 7.16 34.76 -34.52
N ASP A 376 7.99 35.21 -33.57
CA ASP A 376 9.45 35.19 -33.68
C ASP A 376 10.01 33.76 -33.62
N VAL A 377 9.44 32.90 -32.75
CA VAL A 377 9.74 31.47 -32.67
C VAL A 377 9.29 30.79 -33.97
N ALA A 378 8.06 31.04 -34.42
CA ALA A 378 7.53 30.46 -35.66
C ALA A 378 8.40 30.84 -36.87
N HIS A 379 8.82 32.10 -36.98
CA HIS A 379 9.72 32.56 -38.05
C HIS A 379 11.10 31.89 -37.99
N ARG A 380 11.73 31.82 -36.80
CA ARG A 380 13.02 31.09 -36.64
C ARG A 380 12.90 29.61 -36.98
N GLN A 381 11.80 28.96 -36.60
CA GLN A 381 11.54 27.56 -36.92
C GLN A 381 11.34 27.34 -38.43
N ASN A 382 10.67 28.25 -39.13
CA ASN A 382 10.58 28.23 -40.59
C ASN A 382 11.97 28.33 -41.26
N MET A 383 12.85 29.22 -40.77
CA MET A 383 14.22 29.33 -41.28
C MET A 383 15.05 28.05 -41.02
N LEU A 384 14.83 27.36 -39.90
CA LEU A 384 15.42 26.04 -39.66
C LEU A 384 14.91 24.99 -40.67
N TRP A 385 13.61 24.98 -41.00
CA TRP A 385 13.06 24.07 -42.00
C TRP A 385 13.59 24.33 -43.41
N LEU A 386 13.78 25.59 -43.83
CA LEU A 386 14.47 25.92 -45.09
C LEU A 386 15.93 25.40 -45.09
N GLY A 387 16.62 25.52 -43.96
CA GLY A 387 17.96 24.94 -43.76
C GLY A 387 18.01 23.40 -43.71
N ILE A 388 16.87 22.74 -43.45
CA ILE A 388 16.71 21.28 -43.54
C ILE A 388 16.38 20.89 -44.99
N GLN A 389 15.46 21.60 -45.65
CA GLN A 389 15.11 21.42 -47.06
C GLN A 389 16.35 21.45 -47.96
N SER A 390 17.23 22.46 -47.82
CA SER A 390 18.47 22.56 -48.61
C SER A 390 19.50 21.44 -48.34
N LYS A 391 19.32 20.64 -47.28
CA LYS A 391 20.08 19.40 -47.05
C LYS A 391 19.38 18.19 -47.67
N LEU A 392 18.04 18.14 -47.64
CA LEU A 392 17.23 17.09 -48.25
C LEU A 392 17.32 17.12 -49.79
N GLU A 393 17.27 18.29 -50.41
CA GLU A 393 17.44 18.52 -51.87
C GLU A 393 18.79 18.04 -52.43
N LYS A 394 19.79 17.81 -51.57
CA LYS A 394 21.12 17.30 -51.94
C LYS A 394 21.22 15.76 -51.86
N VAL A 395 20.18 15.09 -51.36
CA VAL A 395 20.15 13.65 -51.07
C VAL A 395 18.96 12.97 -51.76
N PHE A 396 17.83 13.65 -51.84
CA PHE A 396 16.61 13.19 -52.50
C PHE A 396 16.29 14.09 -53.70
N VAL A 397 15.94 13.47 -54.82
CA VAL A 397 15.53 14.17 -56.05
C VAL A 397 14.01 14.18 -56.11
N PHE A 398 13.42 15.36 -56.22
CA PHE A 398 11.97 15.57 -56.36
C PHE A 398 11.67 16.74 -57.30
N SER A 399 10.51 16.69 -57.96
CA SER A 399 10.03 17.64 -58.96
C SER A 399 9.72 19.00 -58.35
N LYS A 400 10.16 20.10 -58.97
CA LYS A 400 9.83 21.47 -58.48
C LYS A 400 8.39 21.91 -58.74
N GLU A 401 7.62 21.10 -59.46
CA GLU A 401 6.27 21.42 -59.93
C GLU A 401 5.19 21.14 -58.87
N ASP A 402 5.51 20.34 -57.84
CA ASP A 402 4.61 20.04 -56.71
C ASP A 402 4.45 21.20 -55.70
N PHE A 403 5.10 22.35 -55.91
CA PHE A 403 5.35 23.37 -54.87
C PHE A 403 4.64 24.72 -55.09
N ILE A 404 3.38 24.73 -55.54
CA ILE A 404 2.58 25.97 -55.62
C ILE A 404 1.75 26.18 -54.35
N LEU A 405 2.22 27.12 -53.51
CA LEU A 405 1.47 27.60 -52.35
C LEU A 405 0.24 28.43 -52.80
N CYS A 406 -0.96 27.91 -52.59
CA CYS A 406 -2.20 28.67 -52.78
C CYS A 406 -2.28 29.86 -51.81
N LYS A 407 -2.09 31.07 -52.33
CA LYS A 407 -2.39 32.32 -51.61
C LYS A 407 -3.93 32.45 -51.43
N PRO A 408 -4.43 33.06 -50.34
CA PRO A 408 -5.85 33.32 -50.19
C PRO A 408 -6.33 34.34 -51.24
N GLY A 409 -7.07 33.85 -52.23
CA GLY A 409 -7.62 34.66 -53.32
C GLY A 409 -8.87 35.44 -52.90
N VAL A 410 -8.95 36.70 -53.33
CA VAL A 410 -10.08 37.60 -53.07
C VAL A 410 -11.31 37.19 -53.90
N SER A 411 -12.51 37.32 -53.32
CA SER A 411 -13.78 37.08 -54.00
C SER A 411 -14.15 38.21 -54.97
N ASN A 412 -14.20 37.93 -56.27
CA ASN A 412 -14.81 38.81 -57.27
C ASN A 412 -16.29 38.44 -57.51
N MET A 413 -17.10 39.44 -57.89
CA MET A 413 -18.55 39.30 -58.13
C MET A 413 -18.97 39.83 -59.52
N HIS A 414 -20.27 39.68 -59.84
CA HIS A 414 -21.05 40.29 -60.92
C HIS A 414 -21.09 39.52 -62.27
N PRO A 415 -22.14 39.69 -63.10
CA PRO A 415 -23.58 39.74 -62.76
C PRO A 415 -24.45 38.85 -63.71
N GLY A 416 -25.79 38.89 -63.57
CA GLY A 416 -26.76 38.15 -64.44
C GLY A 416 -27.09 38.85 -65.78
N GLY A 417 -28.00 38.34 -66.63
CA GLY A 417 -28.96 37.23 -66.48
C GLY A 417 -29.23 36.46 -67.80
N GLN A 418 -30.46 36.13 -68.24
CA GLN A 418 -31.78 36.44 -67.67
C GLN A 418 -32.87 35.35 -67.97
N MET A 419 -33.75 35.50 -68.97
CA MET A 419 -34.95 34.64 -69.18
C MET A 419 -35.50 34.62 -70.62
N HIS A 420 -36.11 33.49 -71.04
CA HIS A 420 -37.54 33.41 -71.43
C HIS A 420 -38.02 31.93 -71.57
N PRO A 421 -39.32 31.57 -71.36
CA PRO A 421 -39.75 30.15 -71.21
C PRO A 421 -40.94 29.69 -72.10
N THR A 422 -41.18 28.36 -72.19
CA THR A 422 -42.50 27.73 -71.91
C THR A 422 -42.48 26.18 -71.95
N LYS A 423 -43.25 25.56 -71.04
CA LYS A 423 -43.92 24.22 -71.09
C LYS A 423 -43.17 23.09 -71.86
N GLY A 424 -42.61 22.06 -71.21
CA GLY A 424 -42.70 21.58 -69.82
C GLY A 424 -41.61 20.51 -69.52
N SER A 425 -41.82 19.46 -68.73
CA SER A 425 -43.04 18.98 -68.03
C SER A 425 -42.75 18.53 -66.57
N ASN A 426 -42.80 17.23 -66.24
CA ASN A 426 -42.59 16.63 -64.89
C ASN A 426 -42.53 15.07 -64.96
N PRO A 427 -42.09 14.32 -63.92
CA PRO A 427 -41.96 14.74 -62.51
C PRO A 427 -40.64 14.39 -61.76
N ALA A 428 -40.23 15.26 -60.83
CA ALA A 428 -39.76 14.92 -59.47
C ALA A 428 -39.36 16.20 -58.67
N PRO A 429 -40.04 16.55 -57.56
CA PRO A 429 -39.62 17.63 -56.68
C PRO A 429 -38.91 17.12 -55.41
N GLY A 430 -37.80 17.76 -55.05
CA GLY A 430 -37.28 17.73 -53.67
C GLY A 430 -37.84 18.89 -52.85
N LEU A 431 -37.67 18.85 -51.52
CA LEU A 431 -37.96 19.96 -50.61
C LEU A 431 -36.77 20.18 -49.65
N ASN A 432 -36.51 21.44 -49.30
CA ASN A 432 -35.46 21.84 -48.36
C ASN A 432 -35.78 23.21 -47.71
N LEU A 433 -35.03 23.55 -46.67
CA LEU A 433 -34.94 24.83 -45.93
C LEU A 433 -36.03 25.22 -44.90
N GLN A 434 -35.63 25.00 -43.63
CA GLN A 434 -35.50 26.03 -42.56
C GLN A 434 -36.72 26.82 -42.01
N SER A 435 -37.02 26.56 -40.73
CA SER A 435 -36.94 27.57 -39.63
C SER A 435 -36.75 26.77 -38.30
N VAL A 436 -35.80 27.03 -37.38
CA VAL A 436 -35.45 28.21 -36.56
C VAL A 436 -36.24 28.29 -35.21
N LYS A 437 -35.48 28.44 -34.11
CA LYS A 437 -35.82 28.76 -32.69
C LYS A 437 -36.06 27.63 -31.65
N ILE A 438 -35.58 27.98 -30.45
CA ILE A 438 -35.61 27.37 -29.09
C ILE A 438 -36.68 28.20 -28.31
N PRO A 439 -37.53 27.69 -27.37
CA PRO A 439 -37.08 27.09 -26.10
C PRO A 439 -38.00 26.07 -25.35
N GLN A 440 -37.46 25.53 -24.25
CA GLN A 440 -38.07 25.16 -22.95
C GLN A 440 -39.53 24.68 -22.84
N SER A 441 -39.74 23.56 -22.12
CA SER A 441 -40.74 23.49 -21.03
C SER A 441 -40.42 22.39 -20.00
N ARG A 442 -41.11 22.42 -18.85
CA ARG A 442 -41.17 21.42 -17.75
C ARG A 442 -42.65 21.09 -17.44
N LEU A 443 -42.86 20.06 -16.61
CA LEU A 443 -43.97 19.78 -15.65
C LEU A 443 -44.76 18.46 -15.88
N VAL A 444 -44.81 17.64 -14.80
CA VAL A 444 -45.99 16.99 -14.15
C VAL A 444 -46.82 15.94 -14.94
N CYS A 445 -47.55 14.97 -14.35
CA CYS A 445 -47.45 14.03 -13.19
C CYS A 445 -48.79 13.22 -13.12
N ILE A 446 -48.97 12.31 -12.13
CA ILE A 446 -50.29 11.78 -11.61
C ILE A 446 -51.03 10.77 -12.57
N LYS A 447 -51.65 9.62 -12.20
CA LYS A 447 -52.04 8.96 -10.90
C LYS A 447 -52.26 7.41 -10.99
N GLN A 448 -51.99 6.69 -9.88
CA GLN A 448 -52.65 5.51 -9.21
C GLN A 448 -53.39 4.34 -9.93
N GLU A 449 -53.00 3.08 -9.60
CA GLU A 449 -53.67 2.03 -8.72
C GLU A 449 -55.17 1.62 -8.89
N PRO A 450 -55.70 0.44 -8.37
CA PRO A 450 -55.38 -0.23 -7.07
C PRO A 450 -55.56 -1.79 -6.83
N ILE A 451 -54.99 -2.29 -5.71
CA ILE A 451 -55.47 -3.22 -4.61
C ILE A 451 -56.01 -4.68 -4.83
N SER A 452 -55.44 -5.64 -4.05
CA SER A 452 -56.10 -6.67 -3.17
C SER A 452 -55.02 -7.41 -2.33
N ASP A 453 -55.02 -7.52 -0.98
CA ASP A 453 -55.86 -8.37 -0.09
C ASP A 453 -55.64 -9.91 -0.32
N ARG A 454 -55.36 -10.86 0.61
CA ARG A 454 -55.21 -11.03 2.11
C ARG A 454 -54.46 -12.38 2.39
N GLU A 455 -54.01 -12.89 3.55
CA GLU A 455 -53.58 -12.50 4.95
C GLU A 455 -52.62 -13.67 5.43
N ASP A 456 -52.27 -14.13 6.65
CA ASP A 456 -52.66 -14.03 8.08
C ASP A 456 -51.48 -14.56 9.00
N GLU A 457 -51.61 -14.67 10.34
CA GLU A 457 -50.57 -15.12 11.33
C GLU A 457 -50.97 -16.44 12.10
N PRO A 458 -50.59 -16.84 13.37
CA PRO A 458 -49.54 -16.43 14.36
C PRO A 458 -48.84 -17.58 15.20
N MET A 459 -47.98 -17.21 16.18
CA MET A 459 -47.47 -17.98 17.38
C MET A 459 -46.52 -19.20 17.19
N ASP A 460 -45.52 -19.52 18.04
CA ASP A 460 -44.65 -18.80 19.03
C ASP A 460 -43.34 -19.68 19.19
N THR A 461 -42.61 -20.03 20.28
CA THR A 461 -42.68 -19.87 21.76
C THR A 461 -41.28 -19.97 22.43
N SER A 462 -40.79 -18.92 23.10
CA SER A 462 -39.63 -18.93 24.06
C SER A 462 -38.23 -19.29 23.45
N SER A 463 -37.06 -19.15 24.09
CA SER A 463 -36.51 -18.33 25.21
C SER A 463 -34.97 -18.54 25.22
N CYS A 464 -34.08 -17.71 25.77
CA CYS A 464 -34.07 -16.29 26.18
C CYS A 464 -32.59 -15.82 26.26
N LEU A 465 -32.32 -14.54 26.54
CA LEU A 465 -30.97 -13.97 26.76
C LEU A 465 -30.88 -13.15 28.05
N LEU A 466 -29.71 -13.15 28.70
CA LEU A 466 -29.19 -12.03 29.51
C LEU A 466 -27.77 -11.72 28.98
N ASN A 467 -27.40 -10.48 28.64
CA ASN A 467 -27.22 -9.27 29.50
C ASN A 467 -26.08 -9.42 30.52
N GLY A 468 -25.12 -8.50 30.65
CA GLY A 468 -24.82 -7.26 29.90
C GLY A 468 -23.30 -6.98 29.89
N SER A 469 -22.72 -6.12 29.04
CA SER A 469 -23.04 -4.72 28.67
C SER A 469 -22.49 -3.67 29.68
N VAL A 470 -22.51 -2.38 29.31
CA VAL A 470 -22.06 -1.16 30.05
C VAL A 470 -20.54 -0.90 30.07
N ASN A 471 -19.98 0.30 29.80
CA ASN A 471 -20.32 1.55 29.06
C ASN A 471 -18.99 2.39 28.92
N GLY A 472 -18.82 3.45 28.12
CA GLY A 472 -19.63 4.03 27.02
C GLY A 472 -19.36 5.55 26.79
N PHE A 473 -19.19 5.97 25.52
CA PHE A 473 -19.44 7.34 24.95
C PHE A 473 -18.62 8.56 25.47
N PRO A 474 -18.68 9.78 24.87
CA PRO A 474 -19.46 10.32 23.72
C PRO A 474 -18.60 10.74 22.48
N GLY A 475 -19.12 11.27 21.37
CA GLY A 475 -20.51 11.48 20.93
C GLY A 475 -20.78 12.89 20.34
N ALA A 476 -20.98 13.03 19.02
CA ALA A 476 -21.36 14.29 18.36
C ALA A 476 -22.13 14.07 17.03
N ALA A 477 -23.31 14.69 16.93
CA ALA A 477 -24.13 15.01 15.75
C ALA A 477 -24.09 14.11 14.48
N SER A 478 -25.17 13.37 14.26
CA SER A 478 -25.60 12.84 12.95
C SER A 478 -26.92 13.48 12.51
N PRO A 479 -27.33 13.30 11.24
CA PRO A 479 -28.74 13.12 10.91
C PRO A 479 -29.01 11.68 10.43
N SER A 480 -29.85 10.99 11.22
CA SER A 480 -30.63 9.78 10.92
C SER A 480 -30.62 9.20 9.49
N PHE A 481 -30.20 7.94 9.39
CA PHE A 481 -30.93 6.90 8.64
C PHE A 481 -30.91 5.61 9.47
N ASP A 482 -32.06 4.96 9.60
CA ASP A 482 -32.24 3.82 10.52
C ASP A 482 -31.68 2.51 9.96
N HIS A 483 -30.96 1.77 10.81
CA HIS A 483 -30.55 0.38 10.55
C HIS A 483 -31.14 -0.56 11.59
N ALA A 484 -32.18 -1.28 11.20
CA ALA A 484 -32.86 -2.28 12.04
C ALA A 484 -33.20 -3.57 11.28
N ASN A 485 -32.19 -4.24 10.68
CA ASN A 485 -32.20 -5.70 10.64
C ASN A 485 -30.77 -6.28 10.50
N GLY A 486 -30.56 -7.47 11.07
CA GLY A 486 -29.27 -8.15 11.08
C GLY A 486 -28.98 -8.88 9.76
N ASN A 487 -28.44 -8.19 8.76
CA ASN A 487 -27.88 -8.85 7.59
C ASN A 487 -26.35 -9.00 7.72
N ARG A 488 -25.84 -10.19 7.40
CA ARG A 488 -24.40 -10.51 7.43
C ARG A 488 -23.74 -9.89 6.19
N ALA A 489 -23.48 -8.59 6.25
CA ALA A 489 -22.98 -7.78 5.14
C ALA A 489 -21.77 -8.45 4.46
N GLY A 490 -22.02 -9.04 3.28
CA GLY A 490 -20.97 -9.60 2.45
C GLY A 490 -20.04 -8.51 1.92
N PRO A 491 -18.86 -8.88 1.38
CA PRO A 491 -17.99 -7.95 0.69
C PRO A 491 -18.78 -7.19 -0.39
N ALA A 492 -18.55 -5.88 -0.52
CA ALA A 492 -19.34 -5.00 -1.39
C ALA A 492 -19.45 -5.57 -2.82
N PRO A 493 -20.60 -5.41 -3.51
CA PRO A 493 -20.83 -6.04 -4.82
C PRO A 493 -19.79 -5.62 -5.87
N GLU A 494 -19.29 -4.39 -5.79
CA GLU A 494 -18.18 -3.87 -6.61
C GLU A 494 -16.87 -4.66 -6.39
N LEU A 495 -16.57 -5.05 -5.15
CA LEU A 495 -15.41 -5.89 -4.83
C LEU A 495 -15.60 -7.33 -5.36
N GLN A 496 -16.82 -7.88 -5.28
CA GLN A 496 -17.11 -9.22 -5.82
C GLN A 496 -16.99 -9.24 -7.36
N ASP A 497 -17.52 -8.23 -8.04
CA ASP A 497 -17.36 -8.04 -9.48
C ASP A 497 -15.88 -7.87 -9.89
N PHE A 498 -15.11 -7.07 -9.14
CA PHE A 498 -13.67 -6.93 -9.35
C PHE A 498 -12.93 -8.27 -9.17
N VAL A 499 -13.22 -9.04 -8.11
CA VAL A 499 -12.63 -10.37 -7.87
C VAL A 499 -12.94 -11.30 -9.05
N ASN A 500 -14.20 -11.40 -9.48
CA ASN A 500 -14.62 -12.23 -10.61
C ASN A 500 -13.89 -11.86 -11.90
N LYS A 501 -13.87 -10.57 -12.26
CA LYS A 501 -13.18 -10.07 -13.47
C LYS A 501 -11.67 -10.31 -13.41
N THR A 502 -11.08 -10.20 -12.22
CA THR A 502 -9.65 -10.41 -12.00
C THR A 502 -9.26 -11.88 -12.15
N PHE A 503 -9.92 -12.80 -11.44
CA PHE A 503 -9.57 -14.23 -11.51
C PHE A 503 -9.93 -14.89 -12.85
N ARG A 504 -11.01 -14.46 -13.53
CA ARG A 504 -11.31 -14.89 -14.91
C ARG A 504 -10.22 -14.53 -15.93
N LYS A 505 -9.38 -13.53 -15.62
CA LYS A 505 -8.22 -13.14 -16.43
C LYS A 505 -6.90 -13.71 -15.89
N HIS A 506 -6.82 -13.93 -14.58
CA HIS A 506 -5.64 -14.38 -13.86
C HIS A 506 -6.00 -15.57 -12.97
N PHE A 507 -6.00 -16.78 -13.54
CA PHE A 507 -6.42 -18.03 -12.89
C PHE A 507 -5.70 -18.35 -11.57
N VAL A 508 -4.48 -17.83 -11.37
CA VAL A 508 -3.69 -17.96 -10.14
C VAL A 508 -3.03 -16.61 -9.82
N LEU A 509 -3.13 -16.19 -8.56
CA LEU A 509 -2.58 -14.94 -8.03
C LEU A 509 -2.09 -15.11 -6.58
N THR A 510 -1.13 -14.29 -6.15
CA THR A 510 -0.83 -14.10 -4.72
C THR A 510 -1.68 -12.99 -4.13
N LEU A 511 -1.85 -12.93 -2.80
CA LEU A 511 -2.55 -11.80 -2.16
C LEU A 511 -1.83 -10.47 -2.43
N SER A 512 -0.49 -10.48 -2.48
CA SER A 512 0.33 -9.33 -2.87
C SER A 512 -0.03 -8.81 -4.27
N GLU A 513 -0.06 -9.69 -5.28
CA GLU A 513 -0.42 -9.31 -6.66
C GLU A 513 -1.90 -8.91 -6.78
N PHE A 514 -2.80 -9.57 -6.07
CA PHE A 514 -4.21 -9.18 -6.02
C PHE A 514 -4.41 -7.78 -5.41
N LYS A 515 -3.74 -7.47 -4.29
CA LYS A 515 -3.69 -6.11 -3.70
C LYS A 515 -3.15 -5.09 -4.71
N ARG A 516 -2.09 -5.43 -5.45
CA ARG A 516 -1.50 -4.55 -6.48
C ARG A 516 -2.48 -4.24 -7.62
N LEU A 517 -3.21 -5.25 -8.11
CA LEU A 517 -4.24 -5.09 -9.14
C LEU A 517 -5.45 -4.30 -8.61
N PHE A 518 -5.86 -4.53 -7.38
CA PHE A 518 -6.97 -3.80 -6.73
C PHE A 518 -6.64 -2.32 -6.53
N ASN A 519 -5.46 -1.98 -6.03
CA ASN A 519 -5.00 -0.60 -5.89
C ASN A 519 -4.89 0.12 -7.24
N LEU A 520 -4.47 -0.58 -8.30
CA LEU A 520 -4.45 -0.05 -9.67
C LEU A 520 -5.88 0.20 -10.20
N HIS A 521 -6.85 -0.66 -9.85
CA HIS A 521 -8.25 -0.45 -10.20
C HIS A 521 -8.85 0.75 -9.48
N LEU A 522 -8.66 0.89 -8.17
CA LEU A 522 -9.08 2.08 -7.40
C LEU A 522 -8.50 3.37 -7.99
N ALA A 523 -7.22 3.37 -8.36
CA ALA A 523 -6.55 4.50 -9.03
C ALA A 523 -7.06 4.80 -10.45
N SER A 524 -7.87 3.92 -11.04
CA SER A 524 -8.50 4.12 -12.36
C SER A 524 -9.96 4.61 -12.29
N MET A 525 -10.56 4.69 -11.09
CA MET A 525 -11.96 5.12 -10.93
C MET A 525 -12.12 6.65 -10.93
N PRO A 526 -13.26 7.19 -11.38
CA PRO A 526 -13.55 8.62 -11.30
C PRO A 526 -13.60 9.14 -9.86
N ALA A 527 -13.02 10.32 -9.62
CA ALA A 527 -13.09 11.00 -8.34
C ALA A 527 -14.57 11.34 -7.99
N GLY A 528 -15.10 10.64 -6.99
CA GLY A 528 -16.52 10.73 -6.58
C GLY A 528 -17.19 9.38 -6.33
N GLN A 529 -16.67 8.28 -6.88
CA GLN A 529 -17.23 6.92 -6.69
C GLN A 529 -16.53 6.08 -5.60
N VAL A 530 -15.73 6.69 -4.70
CA VAL A 530 -14.96 5.95 -3.69
C VAL A 530 -15.83 5.56 -2.49
N VAL A 531 -16.67 4.53 -2.67
CA VAL A 531 -17.45 3.89 -1.59
C VAL A 531 -16.57 2.94 -0.77
N ILE A 532 -15.54 2.36 -1.39
CA ILE A 532 -14.66 1.38 -0.75
C ILE A 532 -13.62 2.07 0.15
N GLN A 533 -13.99 2.27 1.42
CA GLN A 533 -13.06 2.62 2.49
C GLN A 533 -12.04 1.48 2.74
N SER A 534 -10.94 1.80 3.44
CA SER A 534 -9.77 0.94 3.63
C SER A 534 -10.10 -0.50 4.07
N LEU A 535 -10.07 -1.42 3.11
CA LEU A 535 -10.34 -2.84 3.35
C LEU A 535 -9.17 -3.50 4.07
N SER A 536 -9.48 -4.32 5.07
CA SER A 536 -8.49 -5.20 5.68
C SER A 536 -8.21 -6.43 4.80
N ASP A 537 -7.00 -6.96 4.90
CA ASP A 537 -6.56 -8.20 4.26
C ASP A 537 -7.53 -9.37 4.45
N ARG A 538 -8.21 -9.42 5.61
CA ARG A 538 -9.22 -10.43 5.91
C ARG A 538 -10.41 -10.32 4.98
N ILE A 539 -10.97 -9.11 4.81
CA ILE A 539 -12.10 -8.86 3.91
C ILE A 539 -11.73 -9.15 2.46
N LEU A 540 -10.49 -8.84 2.04
CA LEU A 540 -10.01 -9.19 0.70
C LEU A 540 -9.91 -10.71 0.51
N GLN A 541 -9.38 -11.45 1.47
CA GLN A 541 -9.30 -12.92 1.41
C GLN A 541 -10.69 -13.57 1.45
N ASP A 542 -11.58 -13.11 2.33
CA ASP A 542 -12.97 -13.57 2.42
C ASP A 542 -13.71 -13.32 1.09
N ALA A 543 -13.49 -12.16 0.44
CA ALA A 543 -14.04 -11.85 -0.88
C ALA A 543 -13.50 -12.73 -2.01
N ILE A 544 -12.22 -13.14 -1.96
CA ILE A 544 -11.65 -14.11 -2.93
C ILE A 544 -12.31 -15.48 -2.73
N LEU A 545 -12.39 -15.96 -1.48
CA LEU A 545 -12.93 -17.29 -1.16
C LEU A 545 -14.43 -17.42 -1.46
N LEU A 546 -15.19 -16.32 -1.39
CA LEU A 546 -16.61 -16.28 -1.76
C LEU A 546 -16.86 -16.33 -3.28
N ASN A 547 -15.87 -16.04 -4.12
CA ASN A 547 -16.01 -15.96 -5.58
C ASN A 547 -15.31 -17.12 -6.29
N HIS A 548 -15.68 -18.35 -5.92
CA HIS A 548 -15.23 -19.60 -6.56
C HIS A 548 -13.70 -19.81 -6.64
N CYS A 549 -12.92 -19.12 -5.81
CA CYS A 549 -11.48 -19.33 -5.66
C CYS A 549 -11.16 -20.08 -4.36
N ARG A 550 -10.03 -20.81 -4.35
CA ARG A 550 -9.48 -21.42 -3.13
C ARG A 550 -8.04 -20.99 -2.90
N GLN A 551 -7.64 -20.90 -1.63
CA GLN A 551 -6.24 -20.79 -1.28
C GLN A 551 -5.52 -22.12 -1.58
N ILE A 552 -4.35 -22.05 -2.21
CA ILE A 552 -3.48 -23.18 -2.50
C ILE A 552 -2.35 -23.18 -1.44
N PRO A 553 -2.26 -24.17 -0.55
CA PRO A 553 -1.22 -24.25 0.47
C PRO A 553 0.12 -24.72 -0.13
N VAL A 554 0.75 -23.85 -0.93
CA VAL A 554 2.05 -24.15 -1.54
C VAL A 554 3.13 -24.24 -0.46
N PRO A 555 3.91 -25.35 -0.38
CA PRO A 555 4.95 -25.50 0.63
C PRO A 555 6.21 -24.73 0.22
N PHE A 556 6.27 -23.44 0.56
CA PHE A 556 7.45 -22.61 0.31
C PHE A 556 8.70 -23.13 1.05
N PRO A 557 9.92 -23.01 0.49
CA PRO A 557 11.16 -23.38 1.17
C PRO A 557 11.37 -22.58 2.46
N ALA A 558 11.94 -23.20 3.49
CA ALA A 558 12.22 -22.55 4.77
C ALA A 558 13.16 -21.32 4.69
N GLN A 559 13.95 -21.22 3.62
CA GLN A 559 14.83 -20.09 3.29
C GLN A 559 14.17 -19.05 2.36
N THR A 560 12.84 -19.02 2.25
CA THR A 560 12.13 -18.10 1.35
C THR A 560 12.23 -16.64 1.81
N THR A 561 12.51 -15.75 0.86
CA THR A 561 12.45 -14.30 1.01
C THR A 561 11.07 -13.72 0.66
N ALA A 562 10.07 -14.58 0.42
CA ALA A 562 8.71 -14.18 0.10
C ALA A 562 7.96 -13.59 1.30
N ALA A 563 7.33 -12.43 1.12
CA ALA A 563 6.52 -11.79 2.16
C ALA A 563 5.27 -12.65 2.51
N PRO A 564 4.65 -12.49 3.70
CA PRO A 564 3.48 -13.28 4.09
C PRO A 564 2.28 -13.21 3.13
N ASP A 565 2.16 -12.15 2.32
CA ASP A 565 1.13 -12.00 1.30
C ASP A 565 1.53 -12.53 -0.09
N GLU A 566 2.82 -12.77 -0.32
CA GLU A 566 3.32 -13.49 -1.49
C GLU A 566 3.16 -15.00 -1.29
N GLN A 567 3.25 -15.47 -0.03
CA GLN A 567 3.03 -16.86 0.34
C GLN A 567 1.55 -17.29 0.29
N LYS A 568 0.60 -16.35 0.32
CA LYS A 568 -0.85 -16.61 0.18
C LYS A 568 -1.23 -16.70 -1.29
N VAL A 569 -1.17 -17.90 -1.86
CA VAL A 569 -1.55 -18.18 -3.25
C VAL A 569 -3.03 -18.55 -3.34
N PHE A 570 -3.75 -17.98 -4.30
CA PHE A 570 -5.15 -18.28 -4.59
C PHE A 570 -5.30 -18.71 -6.06
N GLY A 571 -6.15 -19.72 -6.30
CA GLY A 571 -6.48 -20.22 -7.63
C GLY A 571 -7.98 -20.31 -7.86
N LEU A 572 -8.41 -20.04 -9.09
CA LEU A 572 -9.80 -20.15 -9.53
C LEU A 572 -10.21 -21.63 -9.62
N TRP A 573 -11.19 -22.04 -8.81
CA TRP A 573 -11.54 -23.43 -8.55
C TRP A 573 -12.74 -23.92 -9.37
N GLU A 574 -13.66 -23.01 -9.68
CA GLU A 574 -14.87 -23.23 -10.48
C GLU A 574 -15.08 -22.05 -11.45
N THR A 575 -15.17 -22.37 -12.73
CA THR A 575 -15.62 -21.50 -13.83
C THR A 575 -16.90 -22.04 -14.49
N GLY A 576 -17.20 -23.33 -14.29
CA GLY A 576 -18.25 -24.06 -15.01
C GLY A 576 -17.73 -24.81 -16.24
N GLU A 577 -16.42 -24.83 -16.48
CA GLU A 577 -15.77 -25.61 -17.54
C GLU A 577 -15.36 -27.01 -17.02
N ASP A 578 -15.48 -28.05 -17.84
CA ASP A 578 -14.84 -29.36 -17.55
C ASP A 578 -13.31 -29.26 -17.35
N PHE A 579 -12.69 -28.20 -17.88
CA PHE A 579 -11.28 -27.88 -17.67
C PHE A 579 -10.94 -27.54 -16.21
N ASP A 580 -11.93 -27.20 -15.36
CA ASP A 580 -11.70 -26.99 -13.92
C ASP A 580 -11.17 -28.26 -13.24
N LYS A 581 -11.53 -29.46 -13.72
CA LYS A 581 -11.00 -30.73 -13.22
C LYS A 581 -9.47 -30.79 -13.37
N HIS A 582 -8.96 -30.31 -14.50
CA HIS A 582 -7.52 -30.23 -14.79
C HIS A 582 -6.83 -29.18 -13.91
N ARG A 583 -7.46 -28.01 -13.69
CA ARG A 583 -6.97 -26.96 -12.78
C ARG A 583 -6.86 -27.45 -11.33
N ARG A 584 -7.87 -28.18 -10.82
CA ARG A 584 -7.86 -28.74 -9.45
C ARG A 584 -6.76 -29.79 -9.24
N LEU A 585 -6.53 -30.68 -10.20
CA LEU A 585 -5.47 -31.69 -10.11
C LEU A 585 -4.07 -31.07 -10.12
N LEU A 586 -3.86 -29.99 -10.88
CA LEU A 586 -2.67 -29.15 -10.82
C LEU A 586 -2.49 -28.52 -9.43
N TYR A 587 -3.54 -27.92 -8.87
CA TYR A 587 -3.46 -27.25 -7.58
C TYR A 587 -3.15 -28.22 -6.43
N ASP A 588 -3.76 -29.41 -6.38
CA ASP A 588 -3.39 -30.42 -5.37
C ASP A 588 -1.93 -30.92 -5.54
N LEU A 589 -1.38 -30.91 -6.76
CA LEU A 589 0.03 -31.24 -6.96
C LEU A 589 0.94 -30.15 -6.37
N PHE A 590 0.57 -28.87 -6.51
CA PHE A 590 1.27 -27.75 -5.88
C PHE A 590 1.04 -27.60 -4.37
N SER A 591 -0.10 -28.06 -3.83
CA SER A 591 -0.33 -28.19 -2.38
C SER A 591 0.66 -29.15 -1.69
N LYS A 592 1.38 -29.98 -2.47
CA LYS A 592 2.35 -30.97 -2.00
C LYS A 592 3.77 -30.69 -2.49
N ASN A 593 3.96 -29.77 -3.45
CA ASN A 593 5.24 -29.50 -4.10
C ASN A 593 5.39 -28.01 -4.42
N TYR A 594 6.50 -27.37 -4.02
CA TYR A 594 6.81 -26.00 -4.43
C TYR A 594 6.98 -25.84 -5.96
N ARG A 595 7.43 -26.90 -6.63
CA ARG A 595 7.75 -26.94 -8.06
C ARG A 595 7.58 -28.33 -8.64
N ILE A 596 7.18 -28.41 -9.91
CA ILE A 596 6.83 -29.66 -10.59
C ILE A 596 7.55 -29.81 -11.93
N ARG A 597 7.59 -31.03 -12.47
CA ARG A 597 7.98 -31.33 -13.86
C ARG A 597 6.73 -31.58 -14.71
N ARG A 598 6.79 -31.28 -16.02
CA ARG A 598 5.67 -31.53 -16.96
C ARG A 598 5.18 -32.98 -16.91
N THR A 599 6.11 -33.94 -16.83
CA THR A 599 5.82 -35.38 -16.74
C THR A 599 5.05 -35.76 -15.48
N MET A 600 5.30 -35.08 -14.35
CA MET A 600 4.62 -35.31 -13.07
C MET A 600 3.15 -34.87 -13.13
N LEU A 601 2.88 -33.77 -13.85
CA LEU A 601 1.52 -33.31 -14.13
C LEU A 601 0.80 -34.23 -15.11
N GLN A 602 1.46 -34.63 -16.21
CA GLN A 602 0.91 -35.53 -17.22
C GLN A 602 0.49 -36.89 -16.60
N ALA A 603 1.37 -37.50 -15.79
CA ALA A 603 1.07 -38.75 -15.10
C ALA A 603 -0.16 -38.63 -14.17
N LYS A 604 -0.28 -37.53 -13.44
CA LYS A 604 -1.41 -37.30 -12.53
C LYS A 604 -2.73 -37.08 -13.26
N LEU A 605 -2.72 -36.36 -14.38
CA LEU A 605 -3.92 -36.17 -15.21
C LEU A 605 -4.36 -37.48 -15.88
N ALA A 606 -3.40 -38.28 -16.37
CA ALA A 606 -3.65 -39.60 -16.92
C ALA A 606 -4.21 -40.61 -15.89
N GLN A 607 -3.89 -40.44 -14.60
CA GLN A 607 -4.38 -41.27 -13.50
C GLN A 607 -5.84 -40.96 -13.11
N GLU A 608 -6.25 -39.69 -13.17
CA GLU A 608 -7.48 -39.19 -12.53
C GLU A 608 -8.57 -38.74 -13.52
N LEU A 609 -8.25 -38.60 -14.81
CA LEU A 609 -9.18 -38.20 -15.87
C LEU A 609 -9.04 -39.06 -17.13
N SER A 610 -7.97 -38.82 -17.88
CA SER A 610 -7.62 -39.44 -19.16
C SER A 610 -6.23 -38.95 -19.57
N GLU A 611 -5.56 -39.60 -20.51
CA GLU A 611 -4.29 -39.08 -21.04
C GLU A 611 -4.52 -37.67 -21.64
N PRO A 612 -3.87 -36.60 -21.11
CA PRO A 612 -4.19 -35.24 -21.50
C PRO A 612 -3.53 -34.89 -22.85
N SER A 613 -4.25 -34.15 -23.70
CA SER A 613 -3.65 -33.67 -24.96
C SER A 613 -2.45 -32.75 -24.69
N LYS A 614 -1.55 -32.65 -25.66
CA LYS A 614 -0.39 -31.75 -25.56
C LYS A 614 -0.85 -30.29 -25.45
N GLU A 615 -1.94 -29.98 -26.15
CA GLU A 615 -2.60 -28.69 -26.24
C GLU A 615 -3.25 -28.30 -24.90
N ASP A 616 -3.92 -29.23 -24.23
CA ASP A 616 -4.48 -29.03 -22.88
C ASP A 616 -3.38 -28.86 -21.83
N MET A 617 -2.29 -29.64 -21.93
CA MET A 617 -1.11 -29.46 -21.09
C MET A 617 -0.46 -28.08 -21.29
N ASP A 618 -0.33 -27.62 -22.55
CA ASP A 618 0.21 -26.30 -22.89
C ASP A 618 -0.75 -25.15 -22.54
N ARG A 619 -2.06 -25.40 -22.52
CA ARG A 619 -3.09 -24.46 -22.02
C ARG A 619 -3.00 -24.33 -20.50
N LEU A 620 -3.09 -25.44 -19.77
CA LEU A 620 -3.09 -25.50 -18.31
C LEU A 620 -1.83 -24.85 -17.69
N LEU A 621 -0.65 -25.19 -18.23
CA LEU A 621 0.61 -24.60 -17.79
C LEU A 621 0.71 -23.11 -18.14
N ARG A 622 0.14 -22.66 -19.25
CA ARG A 622 0.09 -21.24 -19.65
C ARG A 622 -0.93 -20.43 -18.85
N GLU A 623 -2.06 -21.03 -18.44
CA GLU A 623 -3.08 -20.40 -17.59
C GLU A 623 -2.55 -20.20 -16.16
N CYS A 624 -2.00 -21.24 -15.54
CA CYS A 624 -1.74 -21.27 -14.09
C CYS A 624 -0.26 -21.11 -13.67
N CYS A 625 0.70 -21.43 -14.54
CA CYS A 625 2.10 -21.61 -14.16
C CYS A 625 3.08 -20.65 -14.87
N MET A 626 4.33 -20.69 -14.43
CA MET A 626 5.51 -20.15 -15.11
C MET A 626 6.66 -21.17 -15.07
N SER A 627 7.55 -21.13 -16.06
CA SER A 627 8.68 -22.07 -16.20
C SER A 627 9.99 -21.37 -15.91
N GLN A 628 10.84 -21.98 -15.08
CA GLN A 628 12.19 -21.52 -14.79
C GLN A 628 13.13 -22.73 -14.63
N ALA A 629 14.26 -22.73 -15.34
CA ALA A 629 15.25 -23.81 -15.31
C ALA A 629 14.66 -25.23 -15.53
N GLY A 630 13.66 -25.36 -16.42
CA GLY A 630 13.00 -26.64 -16.74
C GLY A 630 11.99 -27.15 -15.69
N MET A 631 11.78 -26.40 -14.60
CA MET A 631 10.79 -26.67 -13.57
C MET A 631 9.62 -25.67 -13.68
N TRP A 632 8.41 -26.13 -13.35
CA TRP A 632 7.21 -25.30 -13.35
C TRP A 632 6.80 -24.93 -11.93
N TYR A 633 6.39 -23.68 -11.76
CA TYR A 633 5.95 -23.07 -10.50
C TYR A 633 4.62 -22.36 -10.75
N LEU A 634 3.81 -22.11 -9.71
CA LEU A 634 2.62 -21.28 -9.86
C LEU A 634 2.98 -19.81 -10.11
N LYS A 635 2.10 -19.09 -10.81
CA LYS A 635 2.32 -17.67 -11.09
C LYS A 635 2.40 -16.86 -9.79
N GLY A 636 3.43 -16.02 -9.69
CA GLY A 636 3.69 -15.17 -8.53
C GLY A 636 4.41 -15.87 -7.36
N THR A 637 4.71 -17.17 -7.43
CA THR A 637 5.48 -17.85 -6.36
C THR A 637 7.00 -17.80 -6.58
N ILE A 638 7.48 -17.33 -7.74
CA ILE A 638 8.90 -17.05 -8.00
C ILE A 638 9.15 -15.55 -7.84
N GLN A 639 10.09 -15.17 -6.98
CA GLN A 639 10.66 -13.81 -6.98
C GLN A 639 11.63 -13.69 -8.17
N SER A 640 11.45 -12.63 -8.98
CA SER A 640 12.12 -12.42 -10.28
C SER A 640 13.41 -11.61 -10.16
#